data_AF-A0A9D8KG66-F1
#
_entry.id   AF-A0A9D8KG66-F1
#
_cell.length_a   1.000
_cell.length_b   1.000
_cell.length_c   1.000
_cell.angle_alpha   90.00
_cell.angle_beta   90.00
_cell.angle_gamma   90.00
#
_symmetry.space_group_name_H-M   'P 1'
#
loop_
_entity.id
_entity.type
_entity.pdbx_description
1 polymer ?
#
loop_
_entity_poly.entity_id
_entity_poly.type
_entity_poly.pdbx_seq_one_letter_code
_entity_poly.pdbx_strand_id
1 'polypeptide(L)'
;SHTKIDGLGTPYAKYALSDSGIILNGGRVEEPMRGFDYELGMRIPYISDYVETWAYAGGYHYKGRRVRDINGFMARLEVIPTDFMRLNYEFHHDNYSKAEHYGEVTFEVPFSVGNLVTGKNPFEGIGDVFTGSRDLKERMVEPVRRDVDVKVTVDEENDNIPGGNEEIEDVVFVSEDGSDVSGDGTKDNPYATITFALTDAKITSGACKTIHVMNSSTTAVIADNPTLNIADFLLWGSGANHPKYPNIINMPYTGHPTINDTLTLNAANPMVTGLGFDVTAGGDVGCIEVTNGAGVKIFNNMFRLTHSGGAEGAGIYANAATVGSATDPIFIANNTFDIVSSGNGAGIFFDGGAGCDTVFATIVNNTINLDADGWGWGIGFEYVSNIGSAASPVIVAGNTISTDATGSASGSYGIYFRDYTASGSQIFANIIGNDVSIVGGPYGSGIFMWMGSSTPENGYIGSAATPVIVSGNTVSVKPGSGAAASGINFWARDDIFATITGNDMSGGIVGSHAIAASNGIRLYSDAGNAGSATNPVIISGNVLNVSTTASDAFGISIASANIYAKITRNNMLNSINADDVGIGISLDATSGVGGDIGSATSPTIIAGNMMNVIGNNDNAFGTWLNAFGNVFGVIKSNYMDVTSGTNDAHGGRIITGGGGIIGDVTSLATYFTDNSGTIDGALNNYLLILTTGTVGGGNFVNWGDCSFTPVGGAWTGNYDIGDSLPAVGTGPVWTNFNASDTLTP
;
A
#
# COMPACT_ATOMS: atom_id res chain seq x y z
N SER A 1 -15.51 -36.50 -23.43
CA SER A 1 -14.62 -36.67 -22.25
C SER A 1 -13.95 -35.35 -21.97
N HIS A 2 -13.85 -34.98 -20.69
CA HIS A 2 -13.49 -33.65 -20.14
C HIS A 2 -14.67 -32.68 -19.98
N THR A 3 -15.42 -32.88 -18.89
CA THR A 3 -16.12 -31.78 -18.21
C THR A 3 -15.49 -31.70 -16.83
N LYS A 4 -14.76 -30.62 -16.58
CA LYS A 4 -14.15 -30.28 -15.31
C LYS A 4 -15.25 -29.63 -14.47
N ILE A 5 -15.73 -30.32 -13.44
CA ILE A 5 -16.67 -29.76 -12.46
C ILE A 5 -15.79 -29.00 -11.46
N ASP A 6 -15.59 -27.71 -11.72
CA ASP A 6 -15.02 -26.79 -10.73
C ASP A 6 -16.16 -26.43 -9.76
N GLY A 7 -16.24 -27.17 -8.65
CA GLY A 7 -17.27 -27.00 -7.63
C GLY A 7 -17.22 -28.05 -6.51
N LEU A 8 -16.03 -28.57 -6.18
CA LEU A 8 -15.86 -29.38 -4.97
C LEU A 8 -15.67 -28.41 -3.81
N GLY A 9 -16.76 -28.12 -3.09
CA GLY A 9 -16.69 -27.47 -1.80
C GLY A 9 -15.86 -28.34 -0.88
N THR A 10 -14.67 -27.87 -0.51
CA THR A 10 -13.93 -28.42 0.63
C THR A 10 -14.89 -28.48 1.82
N PRO A 11 -14.97 -29.61 2.55
CA PRO A 11 -15.87 -29.72 3.69
C PRO A 11 -15.50 -28.61 4.69
N TYR A 12 -16.36 -27.60 4.79
CA TYR A 12 -16.19 -26.54 5.78
C TYR A 12 -16.54 -27.14 7.13
N ALA A 13 -15.50 -27.45 7.90
CA ALA A 13 -15.60 -27.55 9.34
C ALA A 13 -16.25 -26.26 9.87
N LYS A 14 -17.43 -26.38 10.48
CA LYS A 14 -18.03 -25.29 11.24
C LYS A 14 -17.49 -25.40 12.65
N TYR A 15 -17.05 -24.28 13.21
CA TYR A 15 -16.57 -24.22 14.58
C TYR A 15 -17.55 -23.40 15.43
N ALA A 16 -17.57 -23.61 16.75
CA ALA A 16 -18.38 -22.84 17.69
C ALA A 16 -17.64 -22.68 19.02
N LEU A 17 -17.99 -21.66 19.80
CA LEU A 17 -17.54 -21.54 21.19
C LEU A 17 -18.37 -22.40 22.13
N SER A 18 -17.69 -23.17 22.98
CA SER A 18 -18.24 -23.88 24.14
C SER A 18 -18.05 -23.08 25.43
N ASP A 19 -18.41 -23.68 26.57
CA ASP A 19 -18.19 -23.08 27.90
C ASP A 19 -16.70 -22.96 28.25
N SER A 20 -15.83 -23.81 27.69
CA SER A 20 -14.40 -23.89 28.03
C SER A 20 -13.44 -23.80 26.84
N GLY A 21 -13.93 -23.77 25.59
CA GLY A 21 -13.07 -23.87 24.44
C GLY A 21 -13.76 -23.76 23.08
N ILE A 22 -13.01 -24.13 22.04
CA ILE A 22 -13.46 -24.12 20.65
C ILE A 22 -13.83 -25.53 20.24
N ILE A 23 -15.05 -25.71 19.75
CA ILE A 23 -15.58 -27.00 19.28
C ILE A 23 -15.55 -27.06 17.77
N LEU A 24 -15.08 -28.20 17.23
CA LEU A 24 -15.35 -28.61 15.86
C LEU A 24 -16.74 -29.26 15.76
N ASN A 25 -17.71 -28.60 15.10
CA ASN A 25 -18.96 -29.25 14.74
C ASN A 25 -18.72 -30.16 13.53
N GLY A 26 -18.96 -31.46 13.72
CA GLY A 26 -18.69 -32.53 12.75
C GLY A 26 -19.06 -32.15 11.31
N GLY A 27 -18.07 -32.21 10.42
CA GLY A 27 -18.18 -31.78 9.03
C GLY A 27 -19.23 -32.58 8.26
N ARG A 28 -19.92 -31.90 7.34
CA ARG A 28 -20.71 -32.55 6.30
C ARG A 28 -19.78 -33.22 5.30
N VAL A 29 -20.05 -34.48 4.94
CA VAL A 29 -19.26 -35.23 3.96
C VAL A 29 -20.11 -35.42 2.70
N GLU A 30 -19.69 -34.83 1.60
CA GLU A 30 -20.20 -35.16 0.26
C GLU A 30 -19.47 -36.40 -0.26
N GLU A 31 -20.21 -37.40 -0.74
CA GLU A 31 -19.60 -38.56 -1.40
C GLU A 31 -20.23 -38.88 -2.76
N PRO A 32 -19.42 -39.24 -3.77
CA PRO A 32 -19.95 -39.73 -5.03
C PRO A 32 -20.53 -41.14 -4.82
N MET A 33 -21.84 -41.28 -5.00
CA MET A 33 -22.51 -42.57 -4.88
C MET A 33 -22.28 -43.44 -6.11
N ARG A 34 -22.10 -44.74 -5.90
CA ARG A 34 -21.93 -45.71 -7.00
C ARG A 34 -23.26 -46.39 -7.27
N GLY A 35 -23.75 -46.32 -8.50
CA GLY A 35 -25.03 -46.92 -8.84
C GLY A 35 -25.34 -46.92 -10.33
N PHE A 36 -26.60 -47.22 -10.64
CA PHE A 36 -27.16 -47.08 -11.96
C PHE A 36 -28.61 -46.60 -11.85
N ASP A 37 -29.04 -45.87 -12.87
CA ASP A 37 -30.40 -45.47 -13.12
C ASP A 37 -30.87 -46.06 -14.47
N TYR A 38 -32.18 -46.17 -14.62
CA TYR A 38 -32.80 -46.60 -15.86
C TYR A 38 -34.13 -45.87 -16.02
N GLU A 39 -34.42 -45.42 -17.24
CA GLU A 39 -35.66 -44.72 -17.59
C GLU A 39 -36.21 -45.28 -18.90
N LEU A 40 -37.53 -45.44 -18.97
CA LEU A 40 -38.26 -45.77 -20.18
C LEU A 40 -39.29 -44.68 -20.45
N GLY A 41 -39.21 -44.06 -21.63
CA GLY A 41 -40.14 -43.04 -22.11
C GLY A 41 -41.08 -43.54 -23.19
N MET A 42 -42.33 -43.07 -23.18
CA MET A 42 -43.28 -43.27 -24.26
C MET A 42 -44.12 -42.01 -24.53
N ARG A 43 -44.42 -41.79 -25.82
CA ARG A 43 -45.31 -40.72 -26.27
C ARG A 43 -46.75 -41.05 -25.89
N ILE A 44 -47.47 -40.11 -25.29
CA ILE A 44 -48.87 -40.32 -24.91
C ILE A 44 -49.76 -40.20 -26.16
N PRO A 45 -50.43 -41.28 -26.60
CA PRO A 45 -51.25 -41.24 -27.81
C PRO A 45 -52.41 -40.22 -27.69
N TYR A 46 -52.88 -39.70 -28.82
CA TYR A 46 -54.00 -38.75 -28.95
C TYR A 46 -53.77 -37.35 -28.37
N ILE A 47 -53.12 -37.21 -27.21
CA ILE A 47 -52.71 -35.91 -26.65
C ILE A 47 -51.55 -35.35 -27.47
N SER A 48 -50.61 -36.22 -27.82
CA SER A 48 -49.43 -35.81 -28.57
C SER A 48 -49.69 -35.40 -30.01
N ASP A 49 -50.92 -35.57 -30.51
CA ASP A 49 -51.34 -35.06 -31.82
C ASP A 49 -51.59 -33.54 -31.78
N TYR A 50 -51.80 -32.97 -30.58
CA TYR A 50 -52.04 -31.54 -30.37
C TYR A 50 -50.84 -30.84 -29.71
N VAL A 51 -50.24 -31.48 -28.71
CA VAL A 51 -49.07 -30.98 -27.97
C VAL A 51 -48.19 -32.16 -27.62
N GLU A 52 -46.94 -32.16 -28.08
CA GLU A 52 -46.02 -33.28 -27.85
C GLU A 52 -45.90 -33.56 -26.34
N THR A 53 -46.32 -34.76 -25.94
CA THR A 53 -46.41 -35.15 -24.53
C THR A 53 -45.81 -36.53 -24.31
N TRP A 54 -44.89 -36.64 -23.36
CA TRP A 54 -44.18 -37.86 -23.03
C TRP A 54 -44.34 -38.22 -21.57
N ALA A 55 -44.56 -39.50 -21.32
CA ALA A 55 -44.51 -40.08 -20.00
C ALA A 55 -43.26 -40.95 -19.89
N TYR A 56 -42.51 -40.75 -18.82
CA TYR A 56 -41.34 -41.52 -18.46
C TYR A 56 -41.57 -42.19 -17.12
N ALA A 57 -41.05 -43.41 -16.98
CA ALA A 57 -40.97 -44.11 -15.71
C ALA A 57 -39.58 -44.75 -15.60
N GLY A 58 -39.00 -44.67 -14.41
CA GLY A 58 -37.65 -45.14 -14.17
C GLY A 58 -37.41 -45.54 -12.73
N GLY A 59 -36.20 -46.01 -12.47
CA GLY A 59 -35.74 -46.33 -11.13
C GLY A 59 -34.24 -46.10 -11.00
N TYR A 60 -33.80 -45.89 -9.77
CA TYR A 60 -32.40 -45.65 -9.45
C TYR A 60 -31.97 -46.44 -8.23
N HIS A 61 -30.73 -46.92 -8.28
CA HIS A 61 -30.10 -47.69 -7.21
C HIS A 61 -28.67 -47.18 -7.00
N TYR A 62 -28.51 -46.29 -6.03
CA TYR A 62 -27.23 -45.68 -5.65
C TYR A 62 -26.78 -46.19 -4.29
N LYS A 63 -25.54 -46.69 -4.24
CA LYS A 63 -24.90 -47.16 -3.02
C LYS A 63 -24.00 -46.10 -2.43
N GLY A 64 -24.22 -45.81 -1.15
CA GLY A 64 -23.35 -44.96 -0.34
C GLY A 64 -22.27 -45.81 0.31
N ARG A 65 -21.05 -45.27 0.43
CA ARG A 65 -19.98 -45.84 1.24
C ARG A 65 -20.07 -45.35 2.69
N ARG A 66 -20.46 -44.10 2.89
CA ARG A 66 -20.60 -43.42 4.19
C ARG A 66 -21.98 -42.82 4.39
N VAL A 67 -22.81 -42.77 3.35
CA VAL A 67 -24.20 -42.32 3.43
C VAL A 67 -25.15 -43.49 3.18
N ARG A 68 -26.41 -43.34 3.55
CA ARG A 68 -27.44 -44.37 3.33
C ARG A 68 -27.64 -44.60 1.82
N ASP A 69 -27.79 -45.86 1.43
CA ASP A 69 -28.15 -46.23 0.05
C ASP A 69 -29.46 -45.56 -0.37
N ILE A 70 -29.49 -45.01 -1.59
CA ILE A 70 -30.65 -44.34 -2.18
C ILE A 70 -31.24 -45.26 -3.25
N ASN A 71 -32.47 -45.70 -3.02
CA ASN A 71 -33.20 -46.54 -3.95
C ASN A 71 -34.61 -45.98 -4.11
N GLY A 72 -35.00 -45.72 -5.37
CA GLY A 72 -36.28 -45.11 -5.66
C GLY A 72 -36.80 -45.42 -7.05
N PHE A 73 -38.01 -44.96 -7.27
CA PHE A 73 -38.60 -44.87 -8.60
C PHE A 73 -38.90 -43.42 -8.93
N MET A 74 -38.86 -43.12 -10.23
CA MET A 74 -39.23 -41.82 -10.77
C MET A 74 -40.35 -41.99 -11.80
N ALA A 75 -41.22 -40.99 -11.89
CA ALA A 75 -42.13 -40.82 -12.99
C ALA A 75 -42.05 -39.37 -13.46
N ARG A 76 -42.00 -39.15 -14.77
CA ARG A 76 -41.92 -37.81 -15.36
C ARG A 76 -42.93 -37.65 -16.47
N LEU A 77 -43.56 -36.48 -16.50
CA LEU A 77 -44.38 -36.01 -17.60
C LEU A 77 -43.69 -34.81 -18.23
N GLU A 78 -43.34 -34.91 -19.51
CA GLU A 78 -42.79 -33.80 -20.31
C GLU A 78 -43.86 -33.38 -21.31
N VAL A 79 -44.20 -32.10 -21.31
CA VAL A 79 -45.11 -31.47 -22.27
C VAL A 79 -44.33 -30.40 -23.02
N ILE A 80 -44.37 -30.43 -24.35
CA ILE A 80 -43.64 -29.51 -25.21
C ILE A 80 -44.66 -28.78 -26.10
N PRO A 81 -45.24 -27.67 -25.61
CA PRO A 81 -46.24 -26.92 -26.37
C PRO A 81 -45.67 -26.23 -27.60
N THR A 82 -44.38 -25.90 -27.57
CA THR A 82 -43.65 -25.22 -28.64
C THR A 82 -42.19 -25.69 -28.64
N ASP A 83 -41.45 -25.46 -29.72
CA ASP A 83 -40.04 -25.88 -29.79
C ASP A 83 -39.13 -25.16 -28.77
N PHE A 84 -39.54 -23.99 -28.29
CA PHE A 84 -38.78 -23.23 -27.29
C PHE A 84 -39.25 -23.47 -25.86
N MET A 85 -40.37 -24.16 -25.59
CA MET A 85 -40.90 -24.29 -24.23
C MET A 85 -41.16 -25.75 -23.88
N ARG A 86 -40.57 -26.18 -22.77
CA ARG A 86 -40.79 -27.51 -22.18
C ARG A 86 -41.34 -27.34 -20.77
N LEU A 87 -42.36 -28.11 -20.45
CA LEU A 87 -42.95 -28.20 -19.12
C LEU A 87 -42.70 -29.61 -18.61
N ASN A 88 -41.90 -29.75 -17.55
CA ASN A 88 -41.68 -31.04 -16.91
C ASN A 88 -42.36 -31.07 -15.55
N TYR A 89 -42.98 -32.20 -15.27
CA TYR A 89 -43.41 -32.56 -13.94
C TYR A 89 -42.81 -33.90 -13.59
N GLU A 90 -42.02 -33.95 -12.53
CA GLU A 90 -41.35 -35.15 -12.06
C GLU A 90 -41.85 -35.51 -10.66
N PHE A 91 -41.96 -36.81 -10.42
CA PHE A 91 -42.28 -37.39 -9.14
C PHE A 91 -41.21 -38.42 -8.80
N HIS A 92 -40.60 -38.25 -7.64
CA HIS A 92 -39.55 -39.12 -7.12
C HIS A 92 -40.05 -39.71 -5.80
N HIS A 93 -39.94 -41.03 -5.66
CA HIS A 93 -40.24 -41.72 -4.42
C HIS A 93 -39.12 -42.70 -4.10
N ASP A 94 -38.37 -42.38 -3.05
CA ASP A 94 -37.27 -43.21 -2.58
C ASP A 94 -37.29 -43.40 -1.07
N ASN A 95 -36.38 -44.25 -0.62
CA ASN A 95 -36.17 -44.58 0.78
C ASN A 95 -35.49 -43.47 1.60
N TYR A 96 -35.21 -42.30 1.01
CA TYR A 96 -34.53 -41.18 1.64
C TYR A 96 -35.46 -39.97 1.78
N SER A 97 -35.82 -39.34 0.66
CA SER A 97 -36.70 -38.18 0.52
C SER A 97 -38.18 -38.49 0.71
N LYS A 98 -38.55 -39.78 0.76
CA LYS A 98 -39.92 -40.30 0.80
C LYS A 98 -40.72 -39.92 -0.44
N ALA A 99 -41.09 -38.66 -0.65
CA ALA A 99 -41.82 -38.25 -1.85
C ALA A 99 -41.48 -36.81 -2.21
N GLU A 100 -40.93 -36.59 -3.40
CA GLU A 100 -40.60 -35.29 -3.94
C GLU A 100 -41.33 -35.06 -5.26
N HIS A 101 -41.74 -33.81 -5.46
CA HIS A 101 -42.39 -33.35 -6.68
C HIS A 101 -41.58 -32.18 -7.24
N TYR A 102 -41.21 -32.26 -8.50
CA TYR A 102 -40.46 -31.22 -9.18
C TYR A 102 -41.25 -30.73 -10.40
N GLY A 103 -41.36 -29.40 -10.53
CA GLY A 103 -41.94 -28.76 -11.70
C GLY A 103 -40.89 -27.89 -12.36
N GLU A 104 -40.66 -28.08 -13.65
CA GLU A 104 -39.70 -27.32 -14.44
C GLU A 104 -40.41 -26.66 -15.62
N VAL A 105 -40.06 -25.40 -15.88
CA VAL A 105 -40.38 -24.73 -17.14
C VAL A 105 -39.06 -24.36 -17.79
N THR A 106 -38.72 -25.03 -18.88
CA THR A 106 -37.49 -24.78 -19.64
C THR A 106 -37.81 -23.94 -20.87
N PHE A 107 -37.06 -22.85 -21.08
CA PHE A 107 -37.10 -22.08 -22.31
C PHE A 107 -35.80 -22.26 -23.10
N GLU A 108 -35.90 -22.77 -24.32
CA GLU A 108 -34.78 -22.95 -25.24
C GLU A 108 -34.83 -21.84 -26.31
N VAL A 109 -34.02 -20.80 -26.10
CA VAL A 109 -33.96 -19.66 -27.02
C VAL A 109 -32.74 -19.83 -27.94
N PRO A 110 -32.91 -19.87 -29.28
CA PRO A 110 -31.79 -19.96 -30.19
C PRO A 110 -30.94 -18.68 -30.08
N PHE A 111 -29.68 -18.83 -29.64
CA PHE A 111 -28.74 -17.74 -29.48
C PHE A 111 -27.45 -18.01 -30.25
N SER A 112 -27.14 -17.15 -31.23
CA SER A 112 -25.91 -17.26 -32.03
C SER A 112 -24.88 -16.22 -31.60
N VAL A 113 -23.79 -16.69 -30.96
CA VAL A 113 -22.61 -15.85 -30.65
C VAL A 113 -22.00 -15.28 -31.93
N GLY A 114 -22.02 -16.03 -33.04
CA GLY A 114 -21.55 -15.55 -34.33
C GLY A 114 -22.34 -14.34 -34.83
N ASN A 115 -23.66 -14.34 -34.65
CA ASN A 115 -24.50 -13.20 -34.99
C ASN A 115 -24.26 -12.01 -34.05
N LEU A 116 -24.05 -12.25 -32.75
CA LEU A 116 -23.71 -11.20 -31.78
C LEU A 116 -22.40 -10.49 -32.15
N VAL A 117 -21.33 -11.25 -32.41
CA VAL A 117 -20.00 -10.70 -32.73
C VAL A 117 -19.98 -10.00 -34.09
N THR A 118 -20.87 -10.38 -35.01
CA THR A 118 -21.00 -9.75 -36.33
C THR A 118 -22.04 -8.61 -36.39
N GLY A 119 -22.60 -8.19 -35.25
CA GLY A 119 -23.57 -7.09 -35.17
C GLY A 119 -24.95 -7.40 -35.76
N LYS A 120 -25.26 -8.68 -36.01
CA LYS A 120 -26.57 -9.15 -36.46
C LYS A 120 -27.46 -9.48 -35.27
N ASN A 121 -28.76 -9.68 -35.53
CA ASN A 121 -29.69 -10.14 -34.49
C ASN A 121 -29.27 -11.55 -33.99
N PRO A 122 -28.89 -11.72 -32.72
CA PRO A 122 -28.49 -13.03 -32.18
C PRO A 122 -29.64 -14.04 -32.10
N PHE A 123 -30.88 -13.60 -32.34
CA PHE A 123 -32.13 -14.37 -32.33
C PHE A 123 -32.75 -14.53 -33.73
N GLU A 124 -31.97 -14.37 -34.80
CA GLU A 124 -32.44 -14.59 -36.18
C GLU A 124 -32.99 -16.03 -36.33
N GLY A 125 -34.27 -16.16 -36.73
CA GLY A 125 -34.98 -17.45 -36.82
C GLY A 125 -35.99 -17.74 -35.70
N ILE A 126 -36.11 -16.89 -34.68
CA ILE A 126 -37.05 -17.10 -33.54
C ILE A 126 -38.53 -17.25 -33.98
N GLY A 127 -38.90 -16.72 -35.15
CA GLY A 127 -40.26 -16.82 -35.70
C GLY A 127 -40.64 -18.23 -36.16
N ASP A 128 -39.67 -19.04 -36.59
CA ASP A 128 -39.90 -20.40 -37.08
C ASP A 128 -40.07 -21.41 -35.93
N VAL A 129 -39.65 -21.03 -34.71
CA VAL A 129 -39.72 -21.83 -33.48
C VAL A 129 -41.17 -21.94 -32.94
N PHE A 130 -42.10 -21.20 -33.54
CA PHE A 130 -43.54 -21.27 -33.20
C PHE A 130 -44.30 -22.28 -34.08
N THR A 131 -43.64 -22.96 -35.03
CA THR A 131 -44.30 -23.84 -35.99
C THR A 131 -43.64 -25.21 -36.08
N GLY A 132 -44.16 -26.20 -35.33
CA GLY A 132 -43.97 -27.61 -35.66
C GLY A 132 -43.77 -28.56 -34.47
N SER A 133 -44.24 -29.80 -34.63
CA SER A 133 -43.85 -30.95 -33.82
C SER A 133 -42.61 -31.60 -34.42
N ARG A 134 -41.60 -31.94 -33.61
CA ARG A 134 -40.36 -32.59 -34.06
C ARG A 134 -40.56 -34.06 -34.44
N ASP A 135 -39.75 -34.55 -35.36
CA ASP A 135 -39.75 -35.97 -35.72
C ASP A 135 -38.95 -36.80 -34.70
N LEU A 136 -39.38 -38.04 -34.41
CA LEU A 136 -38.74 -38.94 -33.43
C LEU A 136 -37.22 -39.08 -33.63
N LYS A 137 -36.76 -39.02 -34.89
CA LYS A 137 -35.35 -39.14 -35.25
C LYS A 137 -34.51 -37.95 -34.75
N GLU A 138 -35.09 -36.76 -34.66
CA GLU A 138 -34.42 -35.55 -34.19
C GLU A 138 -34.18 -35.60 -32.67
N ARG A 139 -34.99 -36.39 -31.96
CA ARG A 139 -34.83 -36.61 -30.51
C ARG A 139 -33.85 -37.72 -30.14
N MET A 140 -33.53 -38.63 -31.06
CA MET A 140 -32.54 -39.70 -30.79
C MET A 140 -31.12 -39.17 -30.55
N VAL A 141 -30.85 -37.89 -30.86
CA VAL A 141 -29.59 -37.20 -30.60
C VAL A 141 -29.67 -36.24 -29.42
N GLU A 142 -30.82 -36.13 -28.75
CA GLU A 142 -30.90 -35.33 -27.52
C GLU A 142 -29.98 -35.92 -26.45
N PRO A 143 -29.24 -35.08 -25.71
CA PRO A 143 -28.41 -35.56 -24.61
C PRO A 143 -29.28 -36.29 -23.60
N VAL A 144 -28.82 -37.45 -23.14
CA VAL A 144 -29.42 -38.12 -21.98
C VAL A 144 -29.34 -37.16 -20.80
N ARG A 145 -30.50 -36.67 -20.32
CA ARG A 145 -30.57 -35.94 -19.04
C ARG A 145 -30.17 -36.91 -17.93
N ARG A 146 -29.11 -36.56 -17.21
CA ARG A 146 -28.71 -37.26 -15.98
C ARG A 146 -29.10 -36.37 -14.82
N ASP A 147 -29.85 -36.92 -13.88
CA ASP A 147 -30.07 -36.26 -12.60
C ASP A 147 -28.78 -36.39 -11.78
N VAL A 148 -28.09 -35.26 -11.58
CA VAL A 148 -26.94 -35.19 -10.69
C VAL A 148 -27.43 -34.67 -9.34
N ASP A 149 -28.06 -35.56 -8.58
CA ASP A 149 -28.46 -35.23 -7.22
C ASP A 149 -27.25 -35.41 -6.29
N VAL A 150 -26.51 -34.32 -6.01
CA VAL A 150 -25.49 -34.30 -4.97
C VAL A 150 -26.21 -34.07 -3.64
N LYS A 151 -26.48 -35.15 -2.90
CA LYS A 151 -27.05 -35.04 -1.56
C LYS A 151 -25.91 -34.98 -0.53
N VAL A 152 -25.95 -33.95 0.30
CA VAL A 152 -25.04 -33.78 1.44
C VAL A 152 -25.74 -34.30 2.68
N THR A 153 -25.32 -35.45 3.21
CA THR A 153 -25.84 -35.92 4.49
C THR A 153 -24.99 -35.38 5.64
N VAL A 154 -25.66 -34.90 6.69
CA VAL A 154 -25.12 -35.00 8.05
C VAL A 154 -25.34 -36.44 8.46
N ASP A 155 -24.31 -37.11 8.99
CA ASP A 155 -24.37 -38.53 9.36
C ASP A 155 -25.30 -38.69 10.59
N GLU A 156 -26.63 -38.69 10.38
CA GLU A 156 -27.62 -38.72 11.46
C GLU A 156 -27.80 -40.11 12.10
N GLU A 157 -27.27 -41.19 11.48
CA GLU A 157 -27.42 -42.57 11.99
C GLU A 157 -26.12 -43.20 12.52
N ASN A 158 -25.01 -42.45 12.57
CA ASN A 158 -23.85 -42.83 13.36
C ASN A 158 -23.77 -41.96 14.63
N ASP A 159 -24.55 -42.35 15.65
CA ASP A 159 -24.28 -42.06 17.07
C ASP A 159 -22.88 -42.56 17.53
N ASN A 160 -22.09 -43.16 16.63
CA ASN A 160 -20.73 -43.62 16.82
C ASN A 160 -19.71 -43.00 15.84
N ILE A 161 -19.98 -41.83 15.23
CA ILE A 161 -18.82 -40.98 14.91
C ILE A 161 -18.23 -40.60 16.27
N PRO A 162 -16.95 -40.86 16.56
CA PRO A 162 -16.28 -40.37 17.77
C PRO A 162 -16.19 -38.83 17.87
N GLY A 163 -17.00 -38.10 17.11
CA GLY A 163 -17.13 -36.65 17.11
C GLY A 163 -18.17 -36.21 18.13
N GLY A 164 -17.99 -36.61 19.39
CA GLY A 164 -18.35 -35.66 20.44
C GLY A 164 -17.53 -34.41 20.16
N ASN A 165 -18.20 -33.25 20.13
CA ASN A 165 -17.61 -31.93 20.03
C ASN A 165 -16.15 -31.91 20.52
N GLU A 166 -15.19 -32.10 19.61
CA GLU A 166 -13.80 -32.20 19.99
C GLU A 166 -13.37 -30.77 20.32
N GLU A 167 -13.07 -30.53 21.59
CA GLU A 167 -12.47 -29.30 22.06
C GLU A 167 -11.05 -29.27 21.52
N ILE A 168 -10.82 -28.38 20.55
CA ILE A 168 -9.52 -28.29 19.86
C ILE A 168 -8.61 -27.23 20.45
N GLU A 169 -9.14 -26.40 21.36
CA GLU A 169 -8.41 -25.34 22.05
C GLU A 169 -9.17 -24.87 23.30
N ASP A 170 -8.49 -24.83 24.44
CA ASP A 170 -9.00 -24.23 25.67
C ASP A 170 -9.04 -22.70 25.54
N VAL A 171 -10.08 -22.07 26.07
CA VAL A 171 -10.25 -20.61 26.08
C VAL A 171 -10.63 -20.16 27.49
N VAL A 172 -10.03 -19.06 27.94
CA VAL A 172 -10.47 -18.35 29.15
C VAL A 172 -11.25 -17.11 28.74
N PHE A 173 -12.46 -16.96 29.27
CA PHE A 173 -13.36 -15.88 28.90
C PHE A 173 -13.31 -14.72 29.90
N VAL A 174 -13.31 -13.51 29.35
CA VAL A 174 -13.39 -12.25 30.09
C VAL A 174 -14.60 -11.45 29.60
N SER A 175 -15.34 -10.84 30.52
CA SER A 175 -16.45 -9.92 30.22
C SER A 175 -16.59 -8.93 31.37
N GLU A 176 -16.91 -7.67 31.08
CA GLU A 176 -17.26 -6.68 32.12
C GLU A 176 -18.41 -7.16 33.01
N ASP A 177 -19.38 -7.88 32.44
CA ASP A 177 -20.52 -8.47 33.16
C ASP A 177 -20.11 -9.68 34.04
N GLY A 178 -18.82 -10.06 34.02
CA GLY A 178 -18.25 -11.16 34.79
C GLY A 178 -18.17 -10.87 36.28
N SER A 179 -17.88 -11.90 37.07
CA SER A 179 -17.78 -11.76 38.53
C SER A 179 -16.33 -11.59 38.98
N ASP A 180 -15.98 -10.42 39.52
CA ASP A 180 -14.59 -9.97 39.82
C ASP A 180 -13.65 -11.06 40.37
N VAL A 181 -14.09 -11.80 41.39
CA VAL A 181 -13.26 -12.80 42.10
C VAL A 181 -13.86 -14.20 42.12
N SER A 182 -15.04 -14.40 41.53
CA SER A 182 -15.73 -15.70 41.49
C SER A 182 -15.95 -16.27 40.10
N GLY A 183 -15.48 -15.57 39.05
CA GLY A 183 -15.40 -16.13 37.71
C GLY A 183 -14.54 -17.38 37.71
N ASP A 184 -14.90 -18.38 36.92
CA ASP A 184 -14.09 -19.58 36.67
C ASP A 184 -13.50 -19.57 35.25
N GLY A 185 -13.62 -18.43 34.56
CA GLY A 185 -13.09 -18.24 33.23
C GLY A 185 -13.84 -19.00 32.14
N THR A 186 -14.99 -19.60 32.47
CA THR A 186 -15.89 -20.19 31.48
C THR A 186 -16.71 -19.10 30.78
N LYS A 187 -17.30 -19.43 29.64
CA LYS A 187 -18.18 -18.51 28.91
C LYS A 187 -19.38 -18.05 29.73
N ASP A 188 -19.95 -18.95 30.53
CA ASP A 188 -21.14 -18.69 31.36
C ASP A 188 -20.80 -17.97 32.68
N ASN A 189 -19.56 -18.07 33.15
CA ASN A 189 -19.06 -17.37 34.34
C ASN A 189 -17.66 -16.77 34.08
N PRO A 190 -17.57 -15.77 33.19
CA PRO A 190 -16.29 -15.18 32.78
C PRO A 190 -15.65 -14.38 33.91
N TYR A 191 -14.34 -14.16 33.80
CA TYR A 191 -13.64 -13.20 34.64
C TYR A 191 -14.02 -11.76 34.29
N ALA A 192 -14.02 -10.86 35.28
CA ALA A 192 -14.30 -9.44 35.04
C ALA A 192 -13.14 -8.67 34.39
N THR A 193 -11.89 -9.12 34.61
CA THR A 193 -10.68 -8.47 34.08
C THR A 193 -9.71 -9.48 33.45
N ILE A 194 -8.85 -8.97 32.56
CA ILE A 194 -7.79 -9.73 31.91
C ILE A 194 -6.71 -10.08 32.95
N THR A 195 -6.37 -9.16 33.85
CA THR A 195 -5.42 -9.40 34.95
C THR A 195 -5.83 -10.60 35.81
N PHE A 196 -7.12 -10.75 36.14
CA PHE A 196 -7.60 -11.94 36.85
C PHE A 196 -7.53 -13.20 35.97
N ALA A 197 -7.93 -13.13 34.71
CA ALA A 197 -7.83 -14.26 33.77
C ALA A 197 -6.39 -14.76 33.60
N LEU A 198 -5.38 -13.88 33.68
CA LEU A 198 -3.97 -14.27 33.64
C LEU A 198 -3.52 -15.09 34.86
N THR A 199 -4.30 -15.10 35.95
CA THR A 199 -4.06 -15.93 37.13
C THR A 199 -4.74 -17.30 37.06
N ASP A 200 -5.55 -17.57 36.03
CA ASP A 200 -6.23 -18.87 35.83
C ASP A 200 -5.20 -20.00 35.80
N ALA A 201 -5.51 -21.12 36.45
CA ALA A 201 -4.64 -22.30 36.52
C ALA A 201 -4.32 -22.87 35.13
N LYS A 202 -5.24 -22.79 34.16
CA LYS A 202 -5.04 -23.21 32.77
C LYS A 202 -4.00 -22.32 32.08
N ILE A 203 -4.03 -21.02 32.33
CA ILE A 203 -3.11 -20.04 31.75
C ILE A 203 -1.71 -20.18 32.39
N THR A 204 -1.65 -20.19 33.72
CA THR A 204 -0.39 -20.28 34.47
C THR A 204 0.34 -21.61 34.32
N SER A 205 -0.38 -22.71 34.04
CA SER A 205 0.22 -24.01 33.69
C SER A 205 0.64 -24.11 32.21
N GLY A 206 0.24 -23.15 31.38
CA GLY A 206 0.44 -23.18 29.92
C GLY A 206 -0.48 -24.13 29.16
N ALA A 207 -1.50 -24.70 29.82
CA ALA A 207 -2.52 -25.54 29.19
C ALA A 207 -3.43 -24.74 28.24
N CYS A 208 -3.70 -23.48 28.59
CA CYS A 208 -4.40 -22.51 27.76
C CYS A 208 -3.48 -21.35 27.40
N LYS A 209 -3.54 -20.89 26.15
CA LYS A 209 -2.80 -19.71 25.66
C LYS A 209 -3.72 -18.65 25.05
N THR A 210 -5.02 -18.77 25.27
CA THR A 210 -6.03 -17.93 24.61
C THR A 210 -6.99 -17.33 25.64
N ILE A 211 -7.03 -16.00 25.71
CA ILE A 211 -8.08 -15.26 26.40
C ILE A 211 -9.02 -14.66 25.35
N HIS A 212 -10.32 -14.90 25.52
CA HIS A 212 -11.37 -14.28 24.72
C HIS A 212 -12.12 -13.22 25.54
N VAL A 213 -12.03 -11.97 25.10
CA VAL A 213 -12.75 -10.83 25.68
C VAL A 213 -14.07 -10.64 24.96
N MET A 214 -15.17 -10.82 25.68
CA MET A 214 -16.52 -10.73 25.16
C MET A 214 -17.02 -9.29 25.20
N ASN A 215 -17.85 -8.92 24.24
CA ASN A 215 -18.56 -7.65 24.27
C ASN A 215 -19.67 -7.73 25.33
N SER A 216 -19.70 -6.80 26.27
CA SER A 216 -20.78 -6.71 27.26
C SER A 216 -22.05 -6.16 26.62
N SER A 217 -23.18 -6.36 27.30
CA SER A 217 -24.47 -5.82 26.84
C SER A 217 -24.59 -4.29 27.00
N THR A 218 -23.65 -3.65 27.71
CA THR A 218 -23.69 -2.24 28.11
C THR A 218 -22.33 -1.58 27.92
N THR A 219 -22.02 -1.06 26.73
CA THR A 219 -20.83 -0.20 26.47
C THR A 219 -19.55 -0.66 27.20
N ALA A 220 -19.10 -1.88 26.89
CA ALA A 220 -18.06 -2.62 27.61
C ALA A 220 -16.73 -1.87 27.77
N VAL A 221 -16.46 -1.34 28.97
CA VAL A 221 -15.15 -0.79 29.35
C VAL A 221 -14.57 -1.63 30.49
N ILE A 222 -13.55 -2.42 30.18
CA ILE A 222 -12.79 -3.19 31.16
C ILE A 222 -11.71 -2.26 31.74
N ALA A 223 -11.85 -1.93 33.03
CA ALA A 223 -10.88 -1.14 33.75
C ALA A 223 -9.71 -2.01 34.23
N ASP A 224 -8.66 -2.11 33.41
CA ASP A 224 -7.58 -3.06 33.63
C ASP A 224 -6.28 -2.66 32.94
N ASN A 225 -5.13 -2.95 33.57
CA ASN A 225 -3.78 -2.68 33.08
C ASN A 225 -2.96 -3.99 33.01
N PRO A 226 -3.30 -4.90 32.08
CA PRO A 226 -2.71 -6.23 32.05
C PRO A 226 -1.29 -6.23 31.49
N THR A 227 -0.42 -7.06 32.06
CA THR A 227 0.90 -7.39 31.49
C THR A 227 0.92 -8.82 30.98
N LEU A 228 1.08 -9.02 29.67
CA LEU A 228 1.22 -10.33 29.05
C LEU A 228 2.67 -10.82 29.11
N ASN A 229 2.93 -11.72 30.07
CA ASN A 229 4.24 -12.34 30.32
C ASN A 229 4.33 -13.79 29.82
N ILE A 230 3.40 -14.23 28.98
CA ILE A 230 3.30 -15.63 28.50
C ILE A 230 3.56 -15.66 26.99
N ALA A 231 4.43 -16.57 26.53
CA ALA A 231 4.80 -16.68 25.13
C ALA A 231 3.76 -17.43 24.28
N ASP A 232 3.67 -17.06 23.01
CA ASP A 232 2.69 -17.57 22.02
C ASP A 232 1.23 -17.38 22.48
N PHE A 233 0.96 -16.26 23.14
CA PHE A 233 -0.34 -15.97 23.75
C PHE A 233 -1.26 -15.22 22.78
N LEU A 234 -2.54 -15.60 22.74
CA LEU A 234 -3.59 -14.91 21.99
C LEU A 234 -4.52 -14.17 22.96
N LEU A 235 -4.51 -12.85 22.90
CA LEU A 235 -5.55 -12.01 23.47
C LEU A 235 -6.51 -11.58 22.35
N TRP A 236 -7.71 -12.13 22.38
CA TRP A 236 -8.69 -12.00 21.31
C TRP A 236 -9.95 -11.32 21.84
N GLY A 237 -10.36 -10.22 21.23
CA GLY A 237 -11.65 -9.59 21.46
C GLY A 237 -12.69 -9.97 20.42
N SER A 238 -13.94 -9.97 20.83
CA SER A 238 -15.11 -10.23 19.98
C SER A 238 -15.31 -9.24 18.82
N GLY A 239 -14.52 -8.17 18.71
CA GLY A 239 -14.52 -7.23 17.58
C GLY A 239 -13.88 -7.78 16.29
N ALA A 240 -13.27 -8.98 16.35
CA ALA A 240 -12.73 -9.67 15.17
C ALA A 240 -12.98 -11.19 15.24
N ASN A 241 -12.89 -11.86 14.09
CA ASN A 241 -12.94 -13.32 14.05
C ASN A 241 -11.63 -13.91 14.59
N HIS A 242 -11.72 -15.11 15.18
CA HIS A 242 -10.54 -15.83 15.65
C HIS A 242 -9.55 -16.08 14.49
N PRO A 243 -8.24 -15.77 14.66
CA PRO A 243 -7.28 -15.79 13.55
C PRO A 243 -7.08 -17.19 12.94
N LYS A 244 -7.08 -18.24 13.78
CA LYS A 244 -6.94 -19.63 13.32
C LYS A 244 -8.25 -20.23 12.78
N TYR A 245 -9.39 -19.68 13.18
CA TYR A 245 -10.70 -20.27 12.95
C TYR A 245 -11.74 -19.18 12.63
N PRO A 246 -11.63 -18.55 11.44
CA PRO A 246 -12.40 -17.36 11.12
C PRO A 246 -13.93 -17.58 11.07
N ASN A 247 -14.39 -18.84 11.09
CA ASN A 247 -15.80 -19.22 11.02
C ASN A 247 -16.44 -19.53 12.38
N ILE A 248 -15.70 -19.45 13.52
CA ILE A 248 -16.28 -19.73 14.86
C ILE A 248 -17.45 -18.78 15.14
N ILE A 249 -17.34 -17.55 14.62
CA ILE A 249 -18.14 -16.43 15.07
C ILE A 249 -18.43 -15.54 13.87
N ASN A 250 -19.63 -15.64 13.31
CA ASN A 250 -20.17 -14.60 12.42
C ASN A 250 -20.97 -13.64 13.31
N MET A 251 -20.30 -12.94 14.23
CA MET A 251 -21.02 -12.11 15.20
C MET A 251 -21.48 -10.82 14.53
N PRO A 252 -22.77 -10.48 14.63
CA PRO A 252 -23.32 -9.24 14.11
C PRO A 252 -22.97 -8.02 14.98
N TYR A 253 -22.02 -8.13 15.93
CA TYR A 253 -21.71 -7.06 16.87
C TYR A 253 -20.70 -6.08 16.28
N THR A 254 -21.18 -4.85 16.10
CA THR A 254 -20.45 -3.72 15.51
C THR A 254 -19.51 -3.02 16.50
N GLY A 255 -18.91 -3.75 17.45
CA GLY A 255 -18.11 -3.11 18.51
C GLY A 255 -17.01 -3.99 19.08
N HIS A 256 -15.89 -3.36 19.43
CA HIS A 256 -14.76 -3.99 20.11
C HIS A 256 -14.92 -3.86 21.63
N PRO A 257 -14.73 -4.94 22.41
CA PRO A 257 -14.61 -4.82 23.87
C PRO A 257 -13.41 -3.93 24.19
N THR A 258 -13.61 -2.94 25.06
CA THR A 258 -12.66 -1.85 25.25
C THR A 258 -11.89 -1.98 26.56
N ILE A 259 -10.57 -1.82 26.52
CA ILE A 259 -9.69 -1.68 27.69
C ILE A 259 -9.41 -0.18 27.87
N ASN A 260 -9.54 0.36 29.09
CA ASN A 260 -9.32 1.81 29.32
C ASN A 260 -7.97 2.18 29.94
N ASP A 261 -7.04 1.23 30.02
CA ASP A 261 -5.67 1.43 30.45
C ASP A 261 -4.72 0.68 29.50
N THR A 262 -3.43 0.76 29.80
CA THR A 262 -2.33 0.24 29.00
C THR A 262 -2.29 -1.29 29.02
N LEU A 263 -2.06 -1.90 27.86
CA LEU A 263 -1.70 -3.32 27.74
C LEU A 263 -0.19 -3.45 27.49
N THR A 264 0.54 -4.05 28.42
CA THR A 264 1.98 -4.30 28.26
C THR A 264 2.26 -5.70 27.71
N LEU A 265 3.01 -5.78 26.61
CA LEU A 265 3.47 -7.00 25.95
C LEU A 265 4.95 -7.26 26.29
N ASN A 266 5.20 -8.23 27.18
CA ASN A 266 6.52 -8.52 27.72
C ASN A 266 6.98 -9.98 27.46
N ALA A 267 6.33 -10.67 26.53
CA ALA A 267 6.68 -12.03 26.12
C ALA A 267 6.87 -12.13 24.61
N ALA A 268 7.40 -13.26 24.14
CA ALA A 268 7.58 -13.54 22.73
C ALA A 268 6.29 -14.05 22.07
N ASN A 269 6.09 -13.70 20.81
CA ASN A 269 4.96 -14.09 19.96
C ASN A 269 3.55 -13.77 20.49
N PRO A 270 3.30 -12.66 21.21
CA PRO A 270 1.94 -12.32 21.59
C PRO A 270 1.13 -11.88 20.37
N MET A 271 -0.14 -12.27 20.35
CA MET A 271 -1.11 -11.88 19.34
C MET A 271 -2.26 -11.13 20.01
N VAL A 272 -2.53 -9.90 19.55
CA VAL A 272 -3.60 -9.05 20.06
C VAL A 272 -4.53 -8.67 18.90
N THR A 273 -5.81 -9.05 19.01
CA THR A 273 -6.78 -8.78 17.94
C THR A 273 -8.20 -8.56 18.41
N GLY A 274 -8.96 -7.72 17.71
CA GLY A 274 -10.40 -7.54 17.96
C GLY A 274 -10.74 -6.78 19.24
N LEU A 275 -9.78 -6.03 19.81
CA LEU A 275 -9.95 -5.21 21.01
C LEU A 275 -10.07 -3.72 20.68
N GLY A 276 -10.75 -3.00 21.58
CA GLY A 276 -10.74 -1.55 21.66
C GLY A 276 -9.83 -1.10 22.79
N PHE A 277 -9.18 0.04 22.63
CA PHE A 277 -8.44 0.73 23.67
C PHE A 277 -8.98 2.15 23.76
N ASP A 278 -9.31 2.61 24.97
CA ASP A 278 -9.79 3.97 25.25
C ASP A 278 -9.05 4.51 26.47
N VAL A 279 -7.81 4.92 26.23
CA VAL A 279 -6.87 5.27 27.29
C VAL A 279 -6.87 6.78 27.47
N THR A 280 -6.98 7.22 28.73
CA THR A 280 -6.70 8.60 29.12
C THR A 280 -5.50 8.60 30.05
N ALA A 281 -4.38 9.16 29.60
CA ALA A 281 -3.11 9.07 30.31
C ALA A 281 -2.35 10.39 30.33
N GLY A 282 -1.44 10.53 31.28
CA GLY A 282 -0.38 11.54 31.24
C GLY A 282 0.99 10.89 31.44
N GLY A 283 2.00 11.38 30.74
CA GLY A 283 3.33 10.76 30.69
C GLY A 283 3.53 9.94 29.41
N ASP A 284 4.71 9.34 29.23
CA ASP A 284 4.98 8.50 28.06
C ASP A 284 4.14 7.23 28.18
N VAL A 285 3.11 7.08 27.34
CA VAL A 285 2.14 5.99 27.47
C VAL A 285 1.68 5.50 26.10
N GLY A 286 1.73 4.19 25.92
CA GLY A 286 1.07 3.48 24.82
C GLY A 286 -0.30 2.94 25.23
N CYS A 287 -1.29 2.89 24.33
CA CYS A 287 -2.44 1.99 24.59
C CYS A 287 -1.98 0.53 24.65
N ILE A 288 -1.03 0.17 23.77
CA ILE A 288 -0.22 -1.04 23.88
C ILE A 288 1.24 -0.65 24.02
N GLU A 289 1.90 -1.17 25.03
CA GLU A 289 3.35 -1.06 25.22
C GLU A 289 4.05 -2.37 24.89
N VAL A 290 5.06 -2.32 24.01
CA VAL A 290 5.85 -3.48 23.61
C VAL A 290 7.25 -3.39 24.21
N THR A 291 7.44 -4.10 25.33
CA THR A 291 8.72 -4.18 26.05
C THR A 291 9.54 -5.41 25.64
N ASN A 292 8.89 -6.40 25.02
CA ASN A 292 9.54 -7.52 24.33
C ASN A 292 9.01 -7.61 22.90
N GLY A 293 9.84 -7.25 21.92
CA GLY A 293 9.42 -7.13 20.53
C GLY A 293 9.47 -8.41 19.70
N ALA A 294 9.79 -9.57 20.28
CA ALA A 294 9.93 -10.82 19.52
C ALA A 294 8.57 -11.33 19.02
N GLY A 295 8.35 -11.39 17.69
CA GLY A 295 7.21 -12.05 17.04
C GLY A 295 5.82 -11.46 17.35
N VAL A 296 5.77 -10.22 17.83
CA VAL A 296 4.54 -9.52 18.23
C VAL A 296 3.60 -9.32 17.02
N LYS A 297 2.30 -9.57 17.21
CA LYS A 297 1.27 -9.34 16.18
C LYS A 297 0.09 -8.57 16.77
N ILE A 298 -0.22 -7.41 16.21
CA ILE A 298 -1.30 -6.52 16.66
C ILE A 298 -2.17 -6.16 15.48
N PHE A 299 -3.40 -6.68 15.41
CA PHE A 299 -4.23 -6.48 14.21
C PHE A 299 -5.74 -6.45 14.47
N ASN A 300 -6.48 -5.73 13.62
CA ASN A 300 -7.94 -5.54 13.75
C ASN A 300 -8.38 -4.92 15.10
N ASN A 301 -7.57 -4.04 15.68
CA ASN A 301 -7.89 -3.32 16.92
C ASN A 301 -8.30 -1.87 16.64
N MET A 302 -8.93 -1.25 17.64
CA MET A 302 -9.31 0.16 17.62
C MET A 302 -8.63 0.86 18.80
N PHE A 303 -7.97 1.98 18.55
CA PHE A 303 -7.23 2.76 19.54
C PHE A 303 -7.83 4.16 19.63
N ARG A 304 -8.24 4.54 20.84
CA ARG A 304 -8.56 5.90 21.23
C ARG A 304 -7.63 6.30 22.37
N LEU A 305 -6.89 7.37 22.18
CA LEU A 305 -5.99 7.90 23.19
C LEU A 305 -6.27 9.38 23.38
N THR A 306 -6.54 9.77 24.62
CA THR A 306 -6.48 11.17 25.04
C THR A 306 -5.28 11.34 25.97
N HIS A 307 -4.19 11.85 25.44
CA HIS A 307 -2.96 12.08 26.19
C HIS A 307 -2.86 13.54 26.65
N SER A 308 -2.61 13.76 27.93
CA SER A 308 -2.36 15.08 28.51
C SER A 308 -0.96 15.13 29.14
N GLY A 309 -0.05 15.93 28.59
CA GLY A 309 1.31 16.07 29.10
C GLY A 309 2.30 16.51 28.02
N GLY A 310 3.53 16.83 28.43
CA GLY A 310 4.64 17.12 27.49
C GLY A 310 5.38 15.87 26.99
N ALA A 311 4.94 14.70 27.43
CA ALA A 311 5.49 13.39 27.10
C ALA A 311 4.91 12.84 25.78
N GLU A 312 5.33 11.65 25.37
CA GLU A 312 4.92 10.97 24.14
C GLU A 312 3.73 10.03 24.37
N GLY A 313 2.57 10.39 23.84
CA GLY A 313 1.40 9.50 23.82
C GLY A 313 1.31 8.73 22.50
N ALA A 314 1.19 7.40 22.53
CA ALA A 314 1.04 6.60 21.31
C ALA A 314 -0.08 5.56 21.37
N GLY A 315 -0.66 5.21 20.22
CA GLY A 315 -1.56 4.05 20.14
C GLY A 315 -0.80 2.74 20.41
N ILE A 316 0.30 2.53 19.70
CA ILE A 316 1.27 1.47 19.98
C ILE A 316 2.63 2.10 20.24
N TYR A 317 3.19 1.82 21.40
CA TYR A 317 4.51 2.29 21.82
C TYR A 317 5.45 1.10 22.01
N ALA A 318 6.55 1.03 21.27
CA ALA A 318 7.50 -0.08 21.34
C ALA A 318 8.88 0.42 21.75
N ASN A 319 9.37 -0.07 22.90
CA ASN A 319 10.63 0.37 23.53
C ASN A 319 11.56 -0.80 23.88
N ALA A 320 11.42 -1.92 23.17
CA ALA A 320 12.31 -3.08 23.35
C ALA A 320 13.64 -2.89 22.62
N ALA A 321 14.74 -3.44 23.16
CA ALA A 321 16.06 -3.27 22.55
C ALA A 321 16.16 -3.80 21.10
N THR A 322 15.34 -4.79 20.78
CA THR A 322 15.12 -5.27 19.42
C THR A 322 13.64 -5.54 19.24
N VAL A 323 13.06 -5.00 18.17
CA VAL A 323 11.65 -5.20 17.83
C VAL A 323 11.54 -5.98 16.52
N GLY A 324 10.96 -7.17 16.60
CA GLY A 324 10.94 -8.13 15.49
C GLY A 324 12.30 -8.71 15.15
N SER A 325 12.33 -9.53 14.09
CA SER A 325 13.54 -10.06 13.48
C SER A 325 13.39 -10.11 11.95
N ALA A 326 14.49 -10.29 11.22
CA ALA A 326 14.45 -10.43 9.76
C ALA A 326 13.57 -11.61 9.27
N THR A 327 13.36 -12.63 10.09
CA THR A 327 12.52 -13.79 9.75
C THR A 327 11.12 -13.75 10.37
N ASP A 328 10.92 -12.88 11.36
CA ASP A 328 9.66 -12.73 12.09
C ASP A 328 9.52 -11.26 12.54
N PRO A 329 9.20 -10.36 11.59
CA PRO A 329 9.02 -8.94 11.89
C PRO A 329 7.79 -8.73 12.78
N ILE A 330 7.77 -7.66 13.58
CA ILE A 330 6.54 -7.24 14.25
C ILE A 330 5.48 -6.96 13.18
N PHE A 331 4.27 -7.48 13.38
CA PHE A 331 3.18 -7.35 12.42
C PHE A 331 2.06 -6.49 12.99
N ILE A 332 1.82 -5.31 12.38
CA ILE A 332 0.79 -4.37 12.81
C ILE A 332 -0.15 -4.10 11.64
N ALA A 333 -1.40 -4.59 11.72
CA ALA A 333 -2.28 -4.56 10.55
C ALA A 333 -3.76 -4.25 10.82
N ASN A 334 -4.41 -3.55 9.89
CA ASN A 334 -5.85 -3.30 9.92
C ASN A 334 -6.36 -2.68 11.24
N ASN A 335 -5.52 -1.88 11.91
CA ASN A 335 -5.93 -1.19 13.11
C ASN A 335 -6.44 0.22 12.77
N THR A 336 -7.33 0.76 13.61
CA THR A 336 -7.80 2.14 13.53
C THR A 336 -7.30 2.91 14.75
N PHE A 337 -6.73 4.10 14.55
CA PHE A 337 -6.20 4.96 15.60
C PHE A 337 -6.88 6.33 15.54
N ASP A 338 -7.33 6.80 16.68
CA ASP A 338 -7.88 8.14 16.92
C ASP A 338 -7.17 8.70 18.16
N ILE A 339 -6.11 9.47 17.91
CA ILE A 339 -5.16 9.89 18.93
C ILE A 339 -5.23 11.40 19.07
N VAL A 340 -5.50 11.87 20.29
CA VAL A 340 -5.45 13.28 20.67
C VAL A 340 -4.39 13.45 21.75
N SER A 341 -3.39 14.29 21.52
CA SER A 341 -2.30 14.54 22.47
C SER A 341 -2.10 16.03 22.70
N SER A 342 -2.10 16.49 23.95
CA SER A 342 -1.71 17.87 24.29
C SER A 342 -0.19 18.10 24.27
N GLY A 343 0.57 17.13 23.79
CA GLY A 343 2.03 17.14 23.68
C GLY A 343 2.47 16.33 22.47
N ASN A 344 3.53 15.55 22.58
CA ASN A 344 3.95 14.67 21.50
C ASN A 344 2.94 13.53 21.34
N GLY A 345 2.65 13.14 20.10
CA GLY A 345 1.64 12.16 19.78
C GLY A 345 2.05 11.25 18.63
N ALA A 346 1.70 9.97 18.71
CA ALA A 346 1.92 9.03 17.62
C ALA A 346 0.79 8.01 17.44
N GLY A 347 0.60 7.54 16.21
CA GLY A 347 -0.21 6.34 15.97
C GLY A 347 0.54 5.10 16.39
N ILE A 348 1.68 4.87 15.74
CA ILE A 348 2.61 3.77 16.01
C ILE A 348 4.00 4.36 16.20
N PHE A 349 4.66 4.04 17.31
CA PHE A 349 5.94 4.62 17.67
C PHE A 349 6.93 3.56 18.14
N PHE A 350 8.12 3.54 17.53
CA PHE A 350 9.27 2.75 17.96
C PHE A 350 10.32 3.71 18.50
N ASP A 351 10.59 3.65 19.80
CA ASP A 351 11.53 4.54 20.48
C ASP A 351 12.84 3.83 20.83
N GLY A 352 13.93 4.28 20.22
CA GLY A 352 15.31 3.88 20.49
C GLY A 352 15.97 4.60 21.66
N GLY A 353 15.42 5.71 22.15
CA GLY A 353 15.92 6.44 23.32
C GLY A 353 15.96 5.60 24.59
N ALA A 354 15.06 4.61 24.68
CA ALA A 354 14.99 3.62 25.74
C ALA A 354 15.78 2.32 25.46
N GLY A 355 16.51 2.24 24.34
CA GLY A 355 17.41 1.13 24.00
C GLY A 355 17.07 0.34 22.73
N CYS A 356 16.04 0.73 21.94
CA CYS A 356 15.70 0.08 20.67
C CYS A 356 16.76 0.35 19.58
N ASP A 357 17.67 -0.60 19.39
CA ASP A 357 18.75 -0.48 18.41
C ASP A 357 18.35 -1.00 17.02
N THR A 358 17.41 -1.95 16.97
CA THR A 358 17.04 -2.65 15.73
C THR A 358 15.55 -2.93 15.63
N VAL A 359 14.94 -2.56 14.50
CA VAL A 359 13.52 -2.80 14.22
C VAL A 359 13.33 -3.50 12.88
N PHE A 360 12.55 -4.58 12.89
CA PHE A 360 11.99 -5.25 11.72
C PHE A 360 10.47 -5.25 11.85
N ALA A 361 9.77 -4.54 10.97
CA ALA A 361 8.33 -4.34 11.07
C ALA A 361 7.62 -4.50 9.73
N THR A 362 6.39 -4.99 9.78
CA THR A 362 5.40 -4.97 8.69
C THR A 362 4.16 -4.26 9.20
N ILE A 363 3.91 -3.06 8.69
CA ILE A 363 2.85 -2.15 9.14
C ILE A 363 1.92 -1.89 7.96
N VAL A 364 0.74 -2.51 7.97
CA VAL A 364 -0.13 -2.55 6.77
C VAL A 364 -1.60 -2.23 7.03
N ASN A 365 -2.21 -1.48 6.12
CA ASN A 365 -3.66 -1.21 6.12
C ASN A 365 -4.20 -0.61 7.41
N ASN A 366 -3.39 0.16 8.14
CA ASN A 366 -3.85 0.88 9.32
C ASN A 366 -4.48 2.22 8.93
N THR A 367 -5.48 2.67 9.68
CA THR A 367 -6.05 4.02 9.56
C THR A 367 -5.65 4.82 10.79
N ILE A 368 -4.90 5.90 10.63
CA ILE A 368 -4.38 6.71 11.73
C ILE A 368 -4.90 8.14 11.59
N ASN A 369 -5.65 8.60 12.58
CA ASN A 369 -5.98 10.01 12.78
C ASN A 369 -5.28 10.47 14.05
N LEU A 370 -4.41 11.47 13.91
CA LEU A 370 -3.62 12.02 14.99
C LEU A 370 -3.80 13.53 15.04
N ASP A 371 -4.16 14.04 16.22
CA ASP A 371 -4.18 15.45 16.58
C ASP A 371 -3.21 15.66 17.76
N ALA A 372 -2.18 16.48 17.58
CA ALA A 372 -1.13 16.69 18.57
C ALA A 372 -0.80 18.19 18.74
N ASP A 373 -0.71 18.67 19.97
CA ASP A 373 -0.19 20.03 20.24
C ASP A 373 1.34 20.08 20.22
N GLY A 374 2.02 18.93 20.25
CA GLY A 374 3.47 18.75 20.16
C GLY A 374 3.90 18.15 18.82
N TRP A 375 4.95 17.33 18.83
CA TRP A 375 5.39 16.58 17.64
C TRP A 375 4.37 15.50 17.30
N GLY A 376 4.01 15.38 16.02
CA GLY A 376 3.04 14.40 15.55
C GLY A 376 3.67 13.40 14.60
N TRP A 377 3.57 12.11 14.90
CA TRP A 377 4.03 11.02 14.02
C TRP A 377 2.91 10.03 13.73
N GLY A 378 2.49 9.91 12.48
CA GLY A 378 1.57 8.82 12.10
C GLY A 378 2.21 7.46 12.43
N ILE A 379 3.36 7.21 11.81
CA ILE A 379 4.25 6.07 12.11
C ILE A 379 5.65 6.63 12.32
N GLY A 380 6.19 6.48 13.53
CA GLY A 380 7.51 6.98 13.91
C GLY A 380 8.49 5.87 14.30
N PHE A 381 9.72 5.97 13.79
CA PHE A 381 10.89 5.23 14.25
C PHE A 381 11.89 6.30 14.70
N GLU A 382 11.98 6.55 16.00
CA GLU A 382 12.87 7.58 16.54
C GLU A 382 14.00 6.95 17.34
N TYR A 383 15.22 7.45 17.13
CA TYR A 383 16.45 6.97 17.79
C TYR A 383 16.82 5.50 17.51
N VAL A 384 16.28 4.91 16.43
CA VAL A 384 16.54 3.51 16.05
C VAL A 384 17.72 3.43 15.08
N SER A 385 18.82 2.80 15.49
CA SER A 385 20.05 2.73 14.68
C SER A 385 19.92 1.83 13.44
N ASN A 386 19.17 0.73 13.53
CA ASN A 386 19.02 -0.24 12.45
C ASN A 386 17.54 -0.48 12.13
N ILE A 387 17.06 0.17 11.07
CA ILE A 387 15.69 0.00 10.60
C ILE A 387 15.73 -0.96 9.41
N GLY A 388 15.33 -2.21 9.66
CA GLY A 388 15.37 -3.28 8.69
C GLY A 388 16.78 -3.73 8.31
N SER A 389 16.88 -4.48 7.21
CA SER A 389 18.15 -4.87 6.60
C SER A 389 17.99 -5.02 5.09
N ALA A 390 19.11 -5.11 4.36
CA ALA A 390 19.09 -5.37 2.92
C ALA A 390 18.33 -6.66 2.51
N ALA A 391 18.26 -7.66 3.40
CA ALA A 391 17.55 -8.91 3.15
C ALA A 391 16.09 -8.89 3.64
N SER A 392 15.77 -7.99 4.57
CA SER A 392 14.44 -7.86 5.19
C SER A 392 14.18 -6.39 5.52
N PRO A 393 13.80 -5.58 4.52
CA PRO A 393 13.44 -4.18 4.75
C PRO A 393 12.17 -4.08 5.60
N VAL A 394 12.02 -2.99 6.36
CA VAL A 394 10.75 -2.63 6.99
C VAL A 394 9.70 -2.36 5.91
N ILE A 395 8.47 -2.85 6.10
CA ILE A 395 7.37 -2.67 5.15
C ILE A 395 6.33 -1.76 5.78
N VAL A 396 6.01 -0.64 5.13
CA VAL A 396 4.92 0.26 5.48
C VAL A 396 4.01 0.41 4.26
N ALA A 397 2.85 -0.25 4.26
CA ALA A 397 2.03 -0.32 3.05
C ALA A 397 0.51 -0.21 3.26
N GLY A 398 -0.16 0.50 2.36
CA GLY A 398 -1.63 0.60 2.34
C GLY A 398 -2.24 1.34 3.54
N ASN A 399 -1.45 2.09 4.32
CA ASN A 399 -1.95 2.82 5.47
C ASN A 399 -2.60 4.14 5.04
N THR A 400 -3.65 4.56 5.73
CA THR A 400 -4.24 5.90 5.64
C THR A 400 -3.84 6.68 6.88
N ILE A 401 -3.14 7.79 6.72
CA ILE A 401 -2.52 8.55 7.79
C ILE A 401 -2.93 10.01 7.66
N SER A 402 -3.57 10.55 8.69
CA SER A 402 -3.86 11.97 8.86
C SER A 402 -3.18 12.44 10.14
N THR A 403 -2.27 13.40 10.04
CA THR A 403 -1.65 14.04 11.20
C THR A 403 -1.90 15.54 11.19
N ASP A 404 -2.42 16.06 12.30
CA ASP A 404 -2.52 17.48 12.60
C ASP A 404 -1.65 17.78 13.82
N ALA A 405 -0.57 18.57 13.65
CA ALA A 405 0.30 18.91 14.77
C ALA A 405 0.31 20.43 14.96
N THR A 406 -0.39 21.00 15.94
CA THR A 406 -0.65 22.45 16.00
C THR A 406 0.42 23.27 16.73
N GLY A 407 1.36 22.61 17.42
CA GLY A 407 2.39 23.24 18.24
C GLY A 407 3.38 24.13 17.51
N SER A 408 3.76 25.26 18.11
CA SER A 408 4.63 26.27 17.50
C SER A 408 6.10 25.86 17.31
N ALA A 409 6.55 24.74 17.88
CA ALA A 409 7.93 24.25 17.79
C ALA A 409 8.02 22.81 17.23
N SER A 410 6.93 22.30 16.65
CA SER A 410 6.74 20.87 16.43
C SER A 410 6.75 20.46 14.97
N GLY A 411 7.25 19.27 14.65
CA GLY A 411 7.08 18.70 13.31
C GLY A 411 5.84 17.79 13.23
N SER A 412 5.15 17.82 12.10
CA SER A 412 4.08 16.89 11.73
C SER A 412 4.59 15.95 10.63
N TYR A 413 4.61 14.65 10.92
CA TYR A 413 5.16 13.64 10.03
C TYR A 413 4.18 12.48 9.82
N GLY A 414 4.00 12.08 8.57
CA GLY A 414 3.18 10.91 8.25
C GLY A 414 3.93 9.62 8.58
N ILE A 415 5.05 9.41 7.90
CA ILE A 415 5.96 8.29 8.13
C ILE A 415 7.36 8.86 8.38
N TYR A 416 7.90 8.56 9.55
CA TYR A 416 9.10 9.18 10.08
C TYR A 416 10.13 8.14 10.50
N PHE A 417 11.35 8.26 9.98
CA PHE A 417 12.50 7.47 10.39
C PHE A 417 13.61 8.39 10.82
N ARG A 418 14.14 8.21 12.02
CA ARG A 418 15.18 9.06 12.59
C ARG A 418 16.15 8.26 13.44
N ASP A 419 17.44 8.50 13.25
CA ASP A 419 18.49 8.01 14.13
C ASP A 419 19.43 9.14 14.62
N TYR A 420 19.86 9.06 15.89
CA TYR A 420 20.83 9.97 16.55
C TYR A 420 22.01 9.25 17.18
N THR A 421 21.94 7.93 17.37
CA THR A 421 22.60 7.32 18.54
C THR A 421 23.88 6.56 18.21
N ALA A 422 24.08 6.09 16.97
CA ALA A 422 25.18 5.18 16.68
C ALA A 422 25.90 5.41 15.33
N SER A 423 27.15 4.95 15.27
CA SER A 423 27.92 4.83 14.03
C SER A 423 27.38 3.70 13.17
N GLY A 424 27.31 3.91 11.85
CA GLY A 424 27.00 2.84 10.91
C GLY A 424 25.51 2.47 10.85
N SER A 425 24.66 3.36 11.34
CA SER A 425 23.21 3.21 11.28
C SER A 425 22.71 3.15 9.84
N GLN A 426 21.62 2.40 9.64
CA GLN A 426 21.11 2.07 8.32
C GLN A 426 19.58 2.06 8.30
N ILE A 427 19.01 2.55 7.20
CA ILE A 427 17.58 2.41 6.90
C ILE A 427 17.39 1.56 5.63
N PHE A 428 16.64 0.47 5.77
CA PHE A 428 16.09 -0.32 4.68
C PHE A 428 14.58 -0.41 4.83
N ALA A 429 13.84 0.26 3.95
CA ALA A 429 12.39 0.35 4.01
C ALA A 429 11.74 0.28 2.62
N ASN A 430 10.53 -0.31 2.60
CA ASN A 430 9.60 -0.34 1.48
C ASN A 430 8.31 0.38 1.90
N ILE A 431 8.06 1.56 1.34
CA ILE A 431 6.92 2.42 1.65
C ILE A 431 6.00 2.47 0.43
N ILE A 432 4.90 1.72 0.48
CA ILE A 432 4.12 1.39 -0.73
C ILE A 432 2.63 1.66 -0.55
N GLY A 433 2.04 2.46 -1.44
CA GLY A 433 0.58 2.57 -1.52
C GLY A 433 -0.09 3.21 -0.31
N ASN A 434 0.61 4.05 0.46
CA ASN A 434 0.04 4.75 1.61
C ASN A 434 -0.66 6.04 1.15
N ASP A 435 -1.71 6.43 1.86
CA ASP A 435 -2.37 7.73 1.74
C ASP A 435 -2.00 8.57 2.97
N VAL A 436 -1.22 9.63 2.76
CA VAL A 436 -0.62 10.44 3.82
C VAL A 436 -1.06 11.90 3.67
N SER A 437 -1.77 12.41 4.66
CA SER A 437 -2.22 13.78 4.74
C SER A 437 -1.69 14.45 6.00
N ILE A 438 -0.93 15.52 5.84
CA ILE A 438 -0.36 16.32 6.92
C ILE A 438 -1.00 17.69 6.91
N VAL A 439 -1.55 18.09 8.05
CA VAL A 439 -2.13 19.41 8.29
C VAL A 439 -1.42 20.02 9.51
N GLY A 440 -1.24 21.34 9.53
CA GLY A 440 -0.72 22.03 10.72
C GLY A 440 0.79 21.90 10.98
N GLY A 441 1.26 22.69 11.95
CA GLY A 441 2.63 22.65 12.47
C GLY A 441 3.63 23.54 11.72
N PRO A 442 4.76 23.94 12.33
CA PRO A 442 5.82 24.72 11.71
C PRO A 442 6.71 23.91 10.75
N TYR A 443 6.63 22.57 10.75
CA TYR A 443 7.28 21.71 9.77
C TYR A 443 6.38 20.54 9.41
N GLY A 444 6.22 20.26 8.12
CA GLY A 444 5.43 19.13 7.64
C GLY A 444 6.24 18.24 6.71
N SER A 445 6.22 16.92 6.91
CA SER A 445 6.72 15.98 5.90
C SER A 445 5.86 14.73 5.79
N GLY A 446 5.50 14.36 4.56
CA GLY A 446 4.72 13.14 4.33
C GLY A 446 5.53 11.90 4.69
N ILE A 447 6.67 11.74 4.01
CA ILE A 447 7.66 10.68 4.28
C ILE A 447 9.00 11.34 4.58
N PHE A 448 9.56 11.07 5.74
CA PHE A 448 10.80 11.66 6.19
C PHE A 448 11.76 10.60 6.73
N MET A 449 13.00 10.61 6.24
CA MET A 449 14.09 9.75 6.72
C MET A 449 15.28 10.64 7.09
N TRP A 450 15.77 10.53 8.32
CA TRP A 450 16.90 11.30 8.80
C TRP A 450 17.91 10.40 9.52
N MET A 451 19.07 10.24 8.90
CA MET A 451 20.24 9.59 9.47
C MET A 451 21.26 10.63 9.90
N GLY A 452 21.19 11.11 11.15
CA GLY A 452 22.06 12.19 11.60
C GLY A 452 22.40 12.17 13.08
N SER A 453 23.64 11.75 13.38
CA SER A 453 24.28 12.10 14.65
C SER A 453 24.95 13.48 14.55
N SER A 454 25.21 14.12 15.69
CA SER A 454 26.08 15.29 15.79
C SER A 454 27.56 14.94 15.56
N THR A 455 27.90 13.66 15.52
CA THR A 455 29.25 13.16 15.26
C THR A 455 29.45 12.88 13.76
N PRO A 456 30.69 12.85 13.24
CA PRO A 456 30.99 12.67 11.80
C PRO A 456 30.66 11.28 11.23
N GLU A 457 29.72 10.53 11.80
CA GLU A 457 29.60 9.10 11.57
C GLU A 457 28.61 8.76 10.44
N ASN A 458 28.89 7.63 9.76
CA ASN A 458 28.36 7.23 8.46
C ASN A 458 26.97 6.57 8.56
N GLY A 459 25.90 7.36 8.66
CA GLY A 459 24.54 6.86 8.48
C GLY A 459 24.14 6.87 7.00
N TYR A 460 23.61 5.75 6.50
CA TYR A 460 23.21 5.59 5.08
C TYR A 460 21.76 5.13 4.91
N ILE A 461 21.18 5.43 3.74
CA ILE A 461 19.79 5.05 3.40
C ILE A 461 19.82 4.11 2.20
N GLY A 462 19.46 2.85 2.41
CA GLY A 462 19.52 1.79 1.41
C GLY A 462 20.95 1.41 1.00
N SER A 463 21.08 0.52 0.03
CA SER A 463 22.38 0.18 -0.56
C SER A 463 22.27 0.01 -2.06
N ALA A 464 23.41 -0.05 -2.75
CA ALA A 464 23.45 -0.32 -4.19
C ALA A 464 22.72 -1.63 -4.57
N ALA A 465 22.78 -2.66 -3.71
CA ALA A 465 22.11 -3.94 -3.95
C ALA A 465 20.63 -3.94 -3.55
N THR A 466 20.29 -3.20 -2.50
CA THR A 466 18.92 -3.09 -1.97
C THR A 466 18.59 -1.62 -1.71
N PRO A 467 18.13 -0.86 -2.72
CA PRO A 467 17.70 0.51 -2.52
C PRO A 467 16.41 0.57 -1.69
N VAL A 468 16.21 1.68 -0.97
CA VAL A 468 14.91 2.00 -0.35
C VAL A 468 13.86 2.21 -1.44
N ILE A 469 12.65 1.67 -1.25
CA ILE A 469 11.56 1.76 -2.23
C ILE A 469 10.46 2.66 -1.67
N VAL A 470 10.09 3.71 -2.42
CA VAL A 470 8.91 4.54 -2.12
C VAL A 470 8.02 4.60 -3.35
N SER A 471 6.90 3.89 -3.33
CA SER A 471 6.09 3.72 -4.54
C SER A 471 4.58 3.81 -4.34
N GLY A 472 3.88 4.47 -5.26
CA GLY A 472 2.43 4.46 -5.30
C GLY A 472 1.74 5.17 -4.13
N ASN A 473 2.45 6.01 -3.37
CA ASN A 473 1.86 6.72 -2.23
C ASN A 473 1.13 7.98 -2.70
N THR A 474 0.01 8.31 -2.07
CA THR A 474 -0.64 9.62 -2.16
C THR A 474 -0.17 10.46 -0.99
N VAL A 475 0.37 11.66 -1.25
CA VAL A 475 0.96 12.51 -0.21
C VAL A 475 0.48 13.96 -0.36
N SER A 476 -0.13 14.51 0.69
CA SER A 476 -0.52 15.92 0.79
C SER A 476 0.06 16.51 2.07
N VAL A 477 0.75 17.65 1.96
CA VAL A 477 1.43 18.27 3.10
C VAL A 477 1.12 19.76 3.13
N LYS A 478 0.31 20.18 4.10
CA LYS A 478 -0.17 21.56 4.26
C LYS A 478 0.04 22.01 5.70
N PRO A 479 1.30 22.21 6.11
CA PRO A 479 1.61 22.65 7.45
C PRO A 479 1.07 24.07 7.71
N GLY A 480 1.14 24.51 8.96
CA GLY A 480 0.67 25.82 9.40
C GLY A 480 1.44 26.99 8.76
N SER A 481 1.04 28.21 9.09
CA SER A 481 1.72 29.42 8.60
C SER A 481 3.18 29.48 9.07
N GLY A 482 4.09 29.88 8.19
CA GLY A 482 5.53 29.97 8.48
C GLY A 482 6.27 28.63 8.37
N ALA A 483 5.67 27.61 7.77
CA ALA A 483 6.19 26.25 7.81
C ALA A 483 6.78 25.73 6.50
N ALA A 484 7.81 24.89 6.59
CA ALA A 484 8.36 24.20 5.42
C ALA A 484 7.60 22.89 5.19
N ALA A 485 7.34 22.57 3.93
CA ALA A 485 6.61 21.37 3.53
C ALA A 485 7.51 20.48 2.66
N SER A 486 7.55 19.18 2.93
CA SER A 486 8.19 18.21 2.04
C SER A 486 7.30 17.00 1.78
N GLY A 487 7.15 16.57 0.53
CA GLY A 487 6.44 15.34 0.21
C GLY A 487 7.23 14.12 0.68
N ILE A 488 8.40 13.92 0.07
CA ILE A 488 9.39 12.88 0.43
C ILE A 488 10.71 13.57 0.71
N ASN A 489 11.31 13.34 1.88
CA ASN A 489 12.58 13.96 2.26
C ASN A 489 13.51 12.95 2.93
N PHE A 490 14.62 12.66 2.27
CA PHE A 490 15.69 11.81 2.80
C PHE A 490 16.90 12.66 3.12
N TRP A 491 17.43 12.49 4.32
CA TRP A 491 18.64 13.12 4.80
C TRP A 491 19.57 12.05 5.35
N ALA A 492 20.78 11.96 4.80
CA ALA A 492 21.82 11.07 5.27
C ALA A 492 23.15 11.83 5.38
N ARG A 493 24.06 11.32 6.21
CA ARG A 493 25.46 11.77 6.16
C ARG A 493 26.23 11.06 5.06
N ASP A 494 25.97 9.77 4.86
CA ASP A 494 26.63 8.93 3.85
C ASP A 494 25.68 8.64 2.67
N ASP A 495 25.92 7.56 1.93
CA ASP A 495 25.22 7.25 0.69
C ASP A 495 23.68 7.14 0.83
N ILE A 496 22.97 7.55 -0.23
CA ILE A 496 21.54 7.36 -0.42
C ILE A 496 21.30 6.53 -1.69
N PHE A 497 20.67 5.38 -1.54
CA PHE A 497 20.19 4.53 -2.63
C PHE A 497 18.67 4.37 -2.54
N ALA A 498 17.95 4.94 -3.50
CA ALA A 498 16.49 4.98 -3.49
C ALA A 498 15.86 4.76 -4.88
N THR A 499 14.69 4.12 -4.88
CA THR A 499 13.75 4.05 -6.02
C THR A 499 12.43 4.67 -5.60
N ILE A 500 12.11 5.85 -6.15
CA ILE A 500 10.94 6.66 -5.81
C ILE A 500 10.03 6.76 -7.04
N THR A 501 8.94 5.99 -7.08
CA THR A 501 8.14 5.82 -8.30
C THR A 501 6.64 5.92 -8.13
N GLY A 502 5.96 6.58 -9.07
CA GLY A 502 4.49 6.55 -9.12
C GLY A 502 3.79 7.16 -7.90
N ASN A 503 4.44 8.05 -7.15
CA ASN A 503 3.82 8.74 -6.02
C ASN A 503 3.00 9.93 -6.53
N ASP A 504 1.83 10.15 -5.92
CA ASP A 504 0.91 11.23 -6.25
C ASP A 504 0.92 12.30 -5.15
N MET A 505 1.49 13.46 -5.45
CA MET A 505 1.47 14.64 -4.59
C MET A 505 0.57 15.75 -5.15
N SER A 506 -0.41 15.40 -5.98
CA SER A 506 -1.34 16.37 -6.58
C SER A 506 -2.20 17.10 -5.55
N GLY A 507 -2.42 16.48 -4.37
CA GLY A 507 -3.08 17.10 -3.21
C GLY A 507 -2.38 18.36 -2.67
N GLY A 508 -1.11 18.54 -3.04
CA GLY A 508 -0.32 19.75 -2.81
C GLY A 508 0.68 19.61 -1.66
N ILE A 509 1.90 20.09 -1.90
CA ILE A 509 2.94 20.35 -0.90
C ILE A 509 3.01 21.86 -0.73
N VAL A 510 2.38 22.39 0.33
CA VAL A 510 2.16 23.82 0.52
C VAL A 510 2.92 24.32 1.73
N GLY A 511 4.06 24.98 1.51
CA GLY A 511 4.79 25.66 2.56
C GLY A 511 4.49 27.16 2.63
N SER A 512 4.95 27.79 3.71
CA SER A 512 4.89 29.24 3.91
C SER A 512 6.05 29.76 4.76
N HIS A 513 7.11 28.97 4.93
CA HIS A 513 8.31 29.38 5.65
C HIS A 513 9.13 30.36 4.82
N ALA A 514 9.63 31.42 5.46
CA ALA A 514 10.41 32.47 4.79
C ALA A 514 11.90 32.13 4.53
N ILE A 515 12.35 30.91 4.88
CA ILE A 515 13.79 30.57 4.94
C ILE A 515 14.01 29.13 4.47
N ALA A 516 13.14 28.21 4.88
CA ALA A 516 13.24 26.82 4.48
C ALA A 516 12.37 26.56 3.24
N ALA A 517 13.01 26.02 2.21
CA ALA A 517 12.35 25.68 0.95
C ALA A 517 11.32 24.55 1.10
N SER A 518 10.30 24.57 0.24
CA SER A 518 9.35 23.48 0.10
C SER A 518 9.76 22.53 -1.02
N ASN A 519 9.63 21.22 -0.80
CA ASN A 519 10.17 20.21 -1.71
C ASN A 519 9.13 19.14 -2.04
N GLY A 520 8.96 18.78 -3.31
CA GLY A 520 8.23 17.56 -3.67
C GLY A 520 9.00 16.34 -3.21
N ILE A 521 10.18 16.13 -3.79
CA ILE A 521 11.14 15.08 -3.41
C ILE A 521 12.49 15.73 -3.10
N ARG A 522 13.02 15.52 -1.90
CA ARG A 522 14.36 15.95 -1.49
C ARG A 522 15.21 14.77 -1.07
N LEU A 523 16.41 14.67 -1.63
CA LEU A 523 17.47 13.77 -1.18
C LEU A 523 18.69 14.59 -0.82
N TYR A 524 19.14 14.53 0.42
CA TYR A 524 20.31 15.26 0.90
C TYR A 524 21.29 14.29 1.53
N SER A 525 22.49 14.19 0.97
CA SER A 525 23.62 13.48 1.55
C SER A 525 24.74 14.47 1.86
N ASP A 526 25.21 14.54 3.10
CA ASP A 526 26.23 15.52 3.49
C ASP A 526 27.61 15.18 2.90
N ALA A 527 28.07 13.95 3.10
CA ALA A 527 29.40 13.48 2.70
C ALA A 527 29.38 12.28 1.74
N GLY A 528 28.27 11.57 1.64
CA GLY A 528 28.11 10.43 0.75
C GLY A 528 27.53 10.78 -0.61
N ASN A 529 27.25 9.76 -1.41
CA ASN A 529 26.73 9.86 -2.78
C ASN A 529 25.22 9.61 -2.83
N ALA A 530 24.54 10.25 -3.78
CA ALA A 530 23.19 9.88 -4.18
C ALA A 530 23.31 8.87 -5.34
N GLY A 531 23.25 7.59 -5.00
CA GLY A 531 23.44 6.49 -5.94
C GLY A 531 24.90 6.22 -6.30
N SER A 532 25.11 5.36 -7.28
CA SER A 532 26.43 5.05 -7.83
C SER A 532 26.35 4.87 -9.35
N ALA A 533 27.51 4.82 -10.02
CA ALA A 533 27.56 4.61 -11.47
C ALA A 533 26.86 3.32 -11.94
N THR A 534 26.81 2.27 -11.12
CA THR A 534 26.12 1.01 -11.47
C THR A 534 24.70 0.93 -10.96
N ASN A 535 24.37 1.67 -9.90
CA ASN A 535 23.07 1.67 -9.25
C ASN A 535 22.66 3.12 -8.95
N PRO A 536 22.14 3.85 -9.96
CA PRO A 536 21.72 5.23 -9.77
C PRO A 536 20.43 5.29 -8.93
N VAL A 537 20.21 6.44 -8.27
CA VAL A 537 18.89 6.77 -7.71
C VAL A 537 17.87 6.84 -8.83
N ILE A 538 16.70 6.23 -8.65
CA ILE A 538 15.62 6.23 -9.65
C ILE A 538 14.46 7.08 -9.12
N ILE A 539 14.07 8.13 -9.84
CA ILE A 539 12.89 8.94 -9.54
C ILE A 539 12.01 9.01 -10.78
N SER A 540 10.88 8.28 -10.81
CA SER A 540 10.09 8.16 -12.04
C SER A 540 8.58 8.09 -11.87
N GLY A 541 7.86 8.76 -12.78
CA GLY A 541 6.39 8.63 -12.84
C GLY A 541 5.65 9.29 -11.68
N ASN A 542 6.28 10.20 -10.93
CA ASN A 542 5.64 10.88 -9.81
C ASN A 542 4.83 12.09 -10.31
N VAL A 543 3.72 12.40 -9.65
CA VAL A 543 2.96 13.66 -9.84
C VAL A 543 3.30 14.60 -8.69
N LEU A 544 3.78 15.79 -8.99
CA LEU A 544 4.26 16.75 -8.01
C LEU A 544 3.53 18.08 -8.16
N ASN A 545 3.04 18.63 -7.05
CA ASN A 545 2.45 19.95 -6.96
C ASN A 545 3.04 20.62 -5.72
N VAL A 546 3.91 21.61 -5.90
CA VAL A 546 4.66 22.24 -4.81
C VAL A 546 4.42 23.73 -4.88
N SER A 547 3.99 24.32 -3.78
CA SER A 547 3.80 25.76 -3.69
C SER A 547 4.31 26.31 -2.37
N THR A 548 4.87 27.50 -2.38
CA THR A 548 5.18 28.26 -1.17
C THR A 548 4.87 29.74 -1.36
N THR A 549 4.50 30.41 -0.28
CA THR A 549 4.17 31.84 -0.29
C THR A 549 5.25 32.73 0.31
N ALA A 550 6.44 32.19 0.62
CA ALA A 550 7.48 32.97 1.30
C ALA A 550 8.94 32.55 1.01
N SER A 551 9.19 31.52 0.19
CA SER A 551 10.54 31.02 -0.06
C SER A 551 10.59 30.26 -1.39
N ASP A 552 11.59 29.39 -1.52
CA ASP A 552 11.87 28.59 -2.70
C ASP A 552 10.97 27.34 -2.76
N ALA A 553 10.63 26.94 -3.98
CA ALA A 553 9.92 25.69 -4.26
C ALA A 553 10.75 24.80 -5.18
N PHE A 554 10.93 23.55 -4.78
CA PHE A 554 11.63 22.53 -5.56
C PHE A 554 10.67 21.39 -5.90
N GLY A 555 10.57 21.02 -7.18
CA GLY A 555 9.93 19.76 -7.56
C GLY A 555 10.74 18.57 -7.05
N ILE A 556 11.96 18.43 -7.57
CA ILE A 556 12.93 17.42 -7.16
C ILE A 556 14.25 18.11 -6.81
N SER A 557 14.81 17.84 -5.63
CA SER A 557 16.09 18.37 -5.17
C SER A 557 16.99 17.23 -4.69
N ILE A 558 18.18 17.10 -5.26
CA ILE A 558 19.21 16.15 -4.82
C ILE A 558 20.47 16.95 -4.50
N ALA A 559 20.97 16.88 -3.28
CA ALA A 559 22.25 17.46 -2.88
C ALA A 559 23.13 16.37 -2.28
N SER A 560 24.38 16.24 -2.73
CA SER A 560 25.25 15.12 -2.35
C SER A 560 26.73 15.38 -2.69
N ALA A 561 27.65 14.52 -2.26
CA ALA A 561 29.02 14.59 -2.73
C ALA A 561 29.09 14.24 -4.22
N ASN A 562 28.57 13.09 -4.65
CA ASN A 562 28.38 12.77 -6.07
C ASN A 562 26.93 12.35 -6.33
N ILE A 563 26.41 12.68 -7.51
CA ILE A 563 25.02 12.39 -7.88
C ILE A 563 24.96 11.50 -9.12
N TYR A 564 24.44 10.29 -8.95
CA TYR A 564 24.11 9.36 -10.02
C TYR A 564 22.61 9.11 -10.01
N ALA A 565 21.87 9.74 -10.92
CA ALA A 565 20.41 9.70 -10.89
C ALA A 565 19.79 9.42 -12.27
N LYS A 566 18.61 8.79 -12.25
CA LYS A 566 17.70 8.64 -13.38
C LYS A 566 16.34 9.20 -13.00
N ILE A 567 16.06 10.41 -13.48
CA ILE A 567 14.86 11.19 -13.19
C ILE A 567 14.00 11.24 -14.44
N THR A 568 12.92 10.44 -14.49
CA THR A 568 12.15 10.27 -15.74
C THR A 568 10.65 10.34 -15.58
N ARG A 569 9.94 10.95 -16.54
CA ARG A 569 8.48 10.92 -16.62
C ARG A 569 7.76 11.43 -15.36
N ASN A 570 8.35 12.38 -14.63
CA ASN A 570 7.68 13.04 -13.53
C ASN A 570 6.79 14.17 -14.08
N ASN A 571 5.59 14.31 -13.52
CA ASN A 571 4.60 15.31 -13.90
C ASN A 571 4.52 16.40 -12.83
N MET A 572 5.08 17.57 -13.15
CA MET A 572 5.06 18.81 -12.37
C MET A 572 4.19 19.89 -13.04
N LEU A 573 3.21 19.51 -13.89
CA LEU A 573 2.34 20.46 -14.59
C LEU A 573 1.34 21.17 -13.67
N ASN A 574 1.03 20.58 -12.51
CA ASN A 574 0.18 21.18 -11.49
C ASN A 574 0.85 22.36 -10.75
N SER A 575 2.05 22.76 -11.20
CA SER A 575 2.87 23.89 -10.77
C SER A 575 3.89 23.56 -9.68
N ILE A 576 5.10 24.07 -9.90
CA ILE A 576 6.08 24.41 -8.87
C ILE A 576 5.98 25.93 -8.73
N ASN A 577 5.31 26.43 -7.70
CA ASN A 577 5.05 27.86 -7.50
C ASN A 577 5.79 28.38 -6.27
N ALA A 578 6.90 29.08 -6.49
CA ALA A 578 7.69 29.68 -5.43
C ALA A 578 7.39 31.17 -5.29
N ASP A 579 7.46 31.68 -4.05
CA ASP A 579 7.48 33.13 -3.84
C ASP A 579 8.82 33.70 -4.31
N ASP A 580 9.94 33.06 -3.99
CA ASP A 580 11.29 33.46 -4.43
C ASP A 580 11.74 32.62 -5.64
N VAL A 581 12.57 31.59 -5.43
CA VAL A 581 13.14 30.77 -6.51
C VAL A 581 12.32 29.51 -6.77
N GLY A 582 11.83 29.36 -8.00
CA GLY A 582 11.13 28.16 -8.45
C GLY A 582 12.04 27.22 -9.23
N ILE A 583 12.18 25.96 -8.84
CA ILE A 583 13.04 24.98 -9.53
C ILE A 583 12.32 23.66 -9.77
N GLY A 584 12.25 23.21 -11.03
CA GLY A 584 11.71 21.90 -11.39
C GLY A 584 12.59 20.77 -10.85
N ILE A 585 13.83 20.69 -11.33
CA ILE A 585 14.81 19.68 -10.90
C ILE A 585 16.14 20.36 -10.54
N SER A 586 16.58 20.21 -9.29
CA SER A 586 17.87 20.69 -8.77
C SER A 586 18.79 19.52 -8.42
N LEU A 587 20.01 19.52 -8.95
CA LEU A 587 21.08 18.60 -8.59
C LEU A 587 22.30 19.40 -8.12
N ASP A 588 22.67 19.29 -6.85
CA ASP A 588 23.74 20.05 -6.21
C ASP A 588 24.83 19.14 -5.63
N ALA A 589 25.85 18.87 -6.44
CA ALA A 589 27.03 18.09 -6.08
C ALA A 589 28.16 18.96 -5.51
N THR A 590 27.86 19.78 -4.49
CA THR A 590 28.81 20.71 -3.87
C THR A 590 29.25 20.36 -2.45
N SER A 591 28.72 19.29 -1.84
CA SER A 591 29.04 19.00 -0.44
C SER A 591 30.39 18.27 -0.21
N GLY A 592 31.21 18.05 -1.24
CA GLY A 592 32.49 17.34 -1.14
C GLY A 592 33.58 17.77 -2.13
N VAL A 593 34.82 17.32 -1.90
CA VAL A 593 35.95 17.53 -2.81
C VAL A 593 35.75 16.69 -4.07
N GLY A 594 35.54 17.35 -5.21
CA GLY A 594 35.41 16.70 -6.52
C GLY A 594 33.99 16.28 -6.89
N GLY A 595 32.97 16.86 -6.27
CA GLY A 595 31.59 16.40 -6.43
C GLY A 595 31.06 16.40 -7.87
N ASP A 596 30.88 15.21 -8.43
CA ASP A 596 30.47 14.97 -9.82
C ASP A 596 28.95 14.73 -9.92
N ILE A 597 28.35 15.19 -11.03
CA ILE A 597 27.01 14.79 -11.46
C ILE A 597 27.15 13.83 -12.63
N GLY A 598 26.93 12.54 -12.38
CA GLY A 598 27.14 11.45 -13.32
C GLY A 598 28.62 11.14 -13.55
N SER A 599 28.90 10.21 -14.48
CA SER A 599 30.25 9.94 -14.96
C SER A 599 30.27 9.68 -16.46
N ALA A 600 31.46 9.67 -17.04
CA ALA A 600 31.72 9.28 -18.42
C ALA A 600 31.14 7.91 -18.84
N THR A 601 30.90 6.99 -17.91
CA THR A 601 30.33 5.66 -18.22
C THR A 601 28.90 5.49 -17.76
N SER A 602 28.42 6.41 -16.92
CA SER A 602 27.07 6.38 -16.34
C SER A 602 26.60 7.82 -16.14
N PRO A 603 26.11 8.47 -17.21
CA PRO A 603 25.63 9.84 -17.11
C PRO A 603 24.34 9.89 -16.29
N THR A 604 24.12 11.01 -15.61
CA THR A 604 22.84 11.29 -14.94
C THR A 604 21.79 11.58 -16.01
N ILE A 605 20.62 10.92 -15.93
CA ILE A 605 19.57 11.00 -16.94
C ILE A 605 18.39 11.82 -16.38
N ILE A 606 18.01 12.89 -17.08
CA ILE A 606 16.80 13.67 -16.82
C ILE A 606 15.95 13.65 -18.09
N ALA A 607 14.91 12.81 -18.14
CA ALA A 607 14.17 12.63 -19.40
C ALA A 607 12.65 12.44 -19.31
N GLY A 608 11.92 13.07 -20.24
CA GLY A 608 10.48 12.89 -20.34
C GLY A 608 9.69 13.55 -19.21
N ASN A 609 10.27 14.47 -18.45
CA ASN A 609 9.58 15.15 -17.36
C ASN A 609 8.74 16.31 -17.90
N MET A 610 7.60 16.58 -17.30
CA MET A 610 6.74 17.72 -17.62
C MET A 610 6.80 18.70 -16.45
N MET A 611 7.18 19.95 -16.69
CA MET A 611 7.47 20.95 -15.67
C MET A 611 6.73 22.24 -15.99
N ASN A 612 6.00 22.75 -15.01
CA ASN A 612 5.48 24.11 -14.98
C ASN A 612 6.05 24.78 -13.73
N VAL A 613 6.99 25.70 -13.90
CA VAL A 613 7.80 26.30 -12.82
C VAL A 613 7.60 27.79 -12.82
N ILE A 614 7.25 28.34 -11.65
CA ILE A 614 6.98 29.76 -11.44
C ILE A 614 7.83 30.22 -10.25
N GLY A 615 8.67 31.24 -10.46
CA GLY A 615 9.32 32.01 -9.40
C GLY A 615 8.77 33.44 -9.40
N ASN A 616 8.06 33.85 -8.36
CA ASN A 616 7.34 35.12 -8.38
C ASN A 616 8.26 36.33 -8.19
N ASN A 617 9.23 36.24 -7.28
CA ASN A 617 10.09 37.35 -6.85
C ASN A 617 11.58 37.12 -7.16
N ASP A 618 11.98 35.96 -7.68
CA ASP A 618 13.33 35.71 -8.17
C ASP A 618 13.32 34.75 -9.38
N ASN A 619 14.47 34.16 -9.68
CA ASN A 619 14.70 33.31 -10.83
C ASN A 619 13.83 32.05 -10.84
N ALA A 620 13.57 31.54 -12.03
CA ALA A 620 12.91 30.25 -12.21
C ALA A 620 13.75 29.33 -13.10
N PHE A 621 13.83 28.03 -12.75
CA PHE A 621 14.65 27.05 -13.45
C PHE A 621 13.86 25.77 -13.76
N GLY A 622 13.86 25.33 -15.02
CA GLY A 622 13.42 23.98 -15.36
C GLY A 622 14.37 22.94 -14.76
N THR A 623 15.66 23.06 -15.10
CA THR A 623 16.73 22.24 -14.52
C THR A 623 17.89 23.09 -14.01
N TRP A 624 18.44 22.75 -12.85
CA TRP A 624 19.65 23.37 -12.29
C TRP A 624 20.61 22.28 -11.82
N LEU A 625 21.77 22.19 -12.47
CA LEU A 625 22.86 21.28 -12.12
C LEU A 625 24.04 22.12 -11.64
N ASN A 626 24.50 21.87 -10.42
CA ASN A 626 25.64 22.54 -9.80
C ASN A 626 26.62 21.50 -9.26
N ALA A 627 27.85 21.47 -9.76
CA ALA A 627 28.85 20.49 -9.37
C ALA A 627 30.17 21.18 -9.00
N PHE A 628 30.89 20.70 -7.98
CA PHE A 628 32.29 21.12 -7.80
C PHE A 628 33.24 20.43 -8.78
N GLY A 629 32.91 19.20 -9.16
CA GLY A 629 33.60 18.42 -10.18
C GLY A 629 32.93 18.53 -11.54
N ASN A 630 32.77 17.41 -12.20
CA ASN A 630 32.33 17.27 -13.57
C ASN A 630 30.82 17.08 -13.67
N VAL A 631 30.26 17.43 -14.83
CA VAL A 631 28.86 17.14 -15.16
C VAL A 631 28.78 16.30 -16.44
N PHE A 632 28.24 15.09 -16.30
CA PHE A 632 27.90 14.15 -17.36
C PHE A 632 26.38 13.91 -17.34
N GLY A 633 25.63 14.73 -18.08
CA GLY A 633 24.17 14.72 -18.07
C GLY A 633 23.54 14.32 -19.41
N VAL A 634 22.44 13.58 -19.39
CA VAL A 634 21.54 13.37 -20.53
C VAL A 634 20.18 13.97 -20.17
N ILE A 635 19.98 15.22 -20.56
CA ILE A 635 18.78 16.02 -20.30
C ILE A 635 17.96 16.07 -21.58
N LYS A 636 16.92 15.23 -21.71
CA LYS A 636 16.21 15.11 -22.99
C LYS A 636 14.70 14.93 -22.93
N SER A 637 14.01 15.38 -23.96
CA SER A 637 12.57 15.16 -24.11
C SER A 637 11.76 15.67 -22.92
N ASN A 638 12.22 16.72 -22.24
CA ASN A 638 11.47 17.34 -21.15
C ASN A 638 10.60 18.46 -21.71
N TYR A 639 9.41 18.63 -21.13
CA TYR A 639 8.54 19.78 -21.33
C TYR A 639 8.75 20.74 -20.15
N MET A 640 9.11 21.99 -20.42
CA MET A 640 9.54 22.99 -19.43
C MET A 640 8.87 24.33 -19.73
N ASP A 641 7.74 24.58 -19.08
CA ASP A 641 7.19 25.93 -18.94
C ASP A 641 7.79 26.56 -17.69
N VAL A 642 8.58 27.62 -17.86
CA VAL A 642 9.35 28.27 -16.80
C VAL A 642 9.06 29.76 -16.85
N THR A 643 8.53 30.31 -15.77
CA THR A 643 8.16 31.73 -15.65
C THR A 643 8.83 32.36 -14.43
N SER A 644 9.47 33.52 -14.61
CA SER A 644 9.96 34.36 -13.51
C SER A 644 9.28 35.72 -13.53
N GLY A 645 8.68 36.12 -12.40
CA GLY A 645 7.90 37.36 -12.27
C GLY A 645 8.74 38.63 -12.17
N THR A 646 10.00 38.54 -11.74
CA THR A 646 10.87 39.71 -11.50
C THR A 646 12.29 39.56 -12.04
N ASN A 647 12.74 38.34 -12.36
CA ASN A 647 14.14 38.06 -12.69
C ASN A 647 14.26 37.18 -13.94
N ASP A 648 15.25 36.30 -13.98
CA ASP A 648 15.56 35.47 -15.13
C ASP A 648 14.77 34.15 -15.11
N ALA A 649 14.31 33.70 -16.28
CA ALA A 649 13.79 32.36 -16.48
C ALA A 649 14.79 31.50 -17.25
N HIS A 650 14.96 30.26 -16.81
CA HIS A 650 15.96 29.34 -17.32
C HIS A 650 15.35 27.97 -17.66
N GLY A 651 15.48 27.50 -18.90
CA GLY A 651 15.19 26.10 -19.24
C GLY A 651 16.16 25.15 -18.53
N GLY A 652 17.46 25.47 -18.61
CA GLY A 652 18.51 24.76 -17.90
C GLY A 652 19.65 25.66 -17.43
N ARG A 653 20.28 25.31 -16.31
CA ARG A 653 21.54 25.91 -15.85
C ARG A 653 22.49 24.81 -15.40
N ILE A 654 23.70 24.80 -15.95
CA ILE A 654 24.76 23.86 -15.58
C ILE A 654 25.98 24.64 -15.11
N ILE A 655 26.45 24.34 -13.89
CA ILE A 655 27.57 24.98 -13.24
C ILE A 655 28.59 23.93 -12.85
N THR A 656 29.87 24.18 -13.13
CA THR A 656 31.00 23.42 -12.57
C THR A 656 31.99 24.35 -11.88
N GLY A 657 32.36 24.05 -10.64
CA GLY A 657 33.45 24.71 -9.92
C GLY A 657 34.82 24.07 -10.16
N GLY A 658 35.87 24.56 -9.48
CA GLY A 658 37.11 23.80 -9.24
C GLY A 658 37.96 23.34 -10.44
N GLY A 659 37.63 23.73 -11.67
CA GLY A 659 38.25 23.19 -12.89
C GLY A 659 37.56 21.93 -13.42
N GLY A 660 36.37 21.58 -12.91
CA GLY A 660 35.54 20.53 -13.45
C GLY A 660 35.07 20.80 -14.89
N ILE A 661 34.77 19.73 -15.61
CA ILE A 661 34.36 19.78 -17.02
C ILE A 661 32.88 19.45 -17.21
N ILE A 662 32.27 20.06 -18.22
CA ILE A 662 30.95 19.64 -18.73
C ILE A 662 31.16 18.72 -19.94
N GLY A 663 30.86 17.42 -19.76
CA GLY A 663 31.12 16.36 -20.75
C GLY A 663 32.59 16.05 -20.98
N ASP A 664 32.90 14.99 -21.72
CA ASP A 664 34.26 14.62 -22.14
C ASP A 664 34.34 14.32 -23.65
N VAL A 665 35.42 14.79 -24.29
CA VAL A 665 35.75 14.51 -25.70
C VAL A 665 35.94 13.03 -26.00
N THR A 666 36.37 12.21 -25.03
CA THR A 666 36.82 10.84 -25.32
C THR A 666 35.80 9.73 -25.03
N SER A 667 34.76 10.00 -24.25
CA SER A 667 33.91 8.95 -23.68
C SER A 667 32.41 9.23 -23.80
N LEU A 668 31.91 10.34 -23.24
CA LEU A 668 30.50 10.72 -23.31
C LEU A 668 30.29 12.23 -23.20
N ALA A 669 29.47 12.73 -24.12
CA ALA A 669 28.96 14.09 -24.15
C ALA A 669 27.86 14.33 -23.11
N THR A 670 27.74 15.58 -22.63
CA THR A 670 26.50 16.06 -22.01
C THR A 670 25.52 16.44 -23.12
N TYR A 671 24.31 15.86 -23.05
CA TYR A 671 23.23 16.06 -24.01
C TYR A 671 22.14 16.90 -23.36
N PHE A 672 21.71 17.96 -24.03
CA PHE A 672 20.52 18.73 -23.70
C PHE A 672 19.62 18.77 -24.93
N THR A 673 18.89 17.69 -25.22
CA THR A 673 18.26 17.48 -26.54
C THR A 673 16.75 17.27 -26.50
N ASP A 674 16.03 17.69 -27.54
CA ASP A 674 14.60 17.44 -27.72
C ASP A 674 13.73 17.96 -26.56
N ASN A 675 14.21 18.96 -25.81
CA ASN A 675 13.43 19.62 -24.78
C ASN A 675 12.47 20.65 -25.42
N SER A 676 11.35 20.95 -24.78
CA SER A 676 10.29 21.85 -25.29
C SER A 676 9.66 22.64 -24.15
N GLY A 677 8.78 23.59 -24.47
CA GLY A 677 8.08 24.45 -23.50
C GLY A 677 8.45 25.92 -23.63
N THR A 678 7.87 26.75 -22.76
CA THR A 678 7.98 28.21 -22.77
C THR A 678 8.95 28.71 -21.70
N ILE A 679 9.85 29.63 -22.05
CA ILE A 679 10.74 30.31 -21.07
C ILE A 679 10.39 31.80 -21.06
N ASP A 680 9.84 32.28 -19.94
CA ASP A 680 9.29 33.64 -19.80
C ASP A 680 9.74 34.30 -18.49
N GLY A 681 10.89 34.97 -18.55
CA GLY A 681 11.48 35.75 -17.46
C GLY A 681 11.21 37.23 -17.66
N ALA A 682 10.96 37.94 -16.56
CA ALA A 682 10.76 39.38 -16.58
C ALA A 682 11.99 40.18 -17.03
N LEU A 683 13.21 39.66 -16.78
CA LEU A 683 14.46 40.30 -17.20
C LEU A 683 15.08 39.62 -18.43
N ASN A 684 15.40 38.34 -18.33
CA ASN A 684 16.03 37.58 -19.42
C ASN A 684 15.45 36.17 -19.54
N ASN A 685 15.52 35.64 -20.77
CA ASN A 685 15.04 34.30 -21.13
C ASN A 685 16.23 33.45 -21.58
N TYR A 686 16.60 32.45 -20.78
CA TYR A 686 17.71 31.56 -21.11
C TYR A 686 17.23 30.15 -21.36
N LEU A 687 17.54 29.62 -22.54
CA LEU A 687 17.32 28.20 -22.81
C LEU A 687 18.22 27.31 -21.96
N LEU A 688 19.51 27.63 -21.97
CA LEU A 688 20.57 26.93 -21.27
C LEU A 688 21.69 27.91 -20.91
N ILE A 689 22.12 27.90 -19.66
CA ILE A 689 23.33 28.60 -19.19
C ILE A 689 24.39 27.58 -18.82
N LEU A 690 25.61 27.80 -19.30
CA LEU A 690 26.79 27.03 -18.90
C LEU A 690 27.78 27.94 -18.18
N THR A 691 28.04 27.64 -16.91
CA THR A 691 29.05 28.32 -16.09
C THR A 691 30.15 27.34 -15.71
N THR A 692 31.25 27.33 -16.46
CA THR A 692 32.35 26.36 -16.25
C THR A 692 33.71 26.98 -16.57
N GLY A 693 34.76 26.45 -15.93
CA GLY A 693 36.14 26.75 -16.31
C GLY A 693 36.60 26.02 -17.56
N THR A 694 35.96 24.91 -17.95
CA THR A 694 36.30 24.14 -19.15
C THR A 694 35.07 23.37 -19.65
N VAL A 695 34.62 23.68 -20.87
CA VAL A 695 33.62 22.85 -21.54
C VAL A 695 34.34 21.72 -22.29
N GLY A 696 34.00 20.47 -21.98
CA GLY A 696 34.48 19.33 -22.75
C GLY A 696 33.97 19.39 -24.20
N GLY A 697 34.53 18.54 -25.07
CA GLY A 697 34.02 18.40 -26.43
C GLY A 697 32.95 17.32 -26.52
N GLY A 698 32.24 17.31 -27.66
CA GLY A 698 31.19 16.34 -27.94
C GLY A 698 29.81 16.71 -27.38
N ASN A 699 29.66 17.74 -26.56
CA ASN A 699 28.37 18.15 -26.02
C ASN A 699 27.35 18.57 -27.10
N PHE A 700 26.06 18.27 -26.87
CA PHE A 700 24.97 18.53 -27.83
C PHE A 700 23.82 19.28 -27.16
N VAL A 701 23.31 20.32 -27.83
CA VAL A 701 22.09 21.04 -27.44
C VAL A 701 21.10 21.02 -28.58
N ASN A 702 19.89 20.53 -28.32
CA ASN A 702 18.73 20.57 -29.21
C ASN A 702 17.48 20.92 -28.38
N TRP A 703 16.65 21.86 -28.84
CA TRP A 703 15.38 22.19 -28.19
C TRP A 703 14.25 22.08 -29.23
N GLY A 704 13.51 20.97 -29.18
CA GLY A 704 12.41 20.67 -30.10
C GLY A 704 12.84 20.49 -31.55
N ASP A 705 12.01 21.00 -32.48
CA ASP A 705 12.22 20.94 -33.94
C ASP A 705 13.30 21.94 -34.44
N CYS A 706 13.92 22.70 -33.53
CA CYS A 706 15.11 23.49 -33.82
C CYS A 706 16.38 22.61 -33.80
N SER A 707 16.55 21.73 -34.78
CA SER A 707 17.68 20.79 -34.84
C SER A 707 19.01 21.47 -35.21
N PHE A 708 20.08 21.18 -34.45
CA PHE A 708 21.46 21.56 -34.77
C PHE A 708 22.34 20.31 -34.97
N THR A 709 23.24 20.33 -35.95
CA THR A 709 24.21 19.25 -36.20
C THR A 709 25.61 19.83 -36.35
N PRO A 710 26.63 19.41 -35.55
CA PRO A 710 27.95 20.01 -35.63
C PRO A 710 28.81 19.44 -36.76
N VAL A 711 29.68 20.30 -37.30
CA VAL A 711 30.89 19.92 -38.05
C VAL A 711 32.11 20.50 -37.30
N GLY A 712 32.75 19.69 -36.46
CA GLY A 712 34.13 19.87 -35.98
C GLY A 712 34.39 20.94 -34.90
N GLY A 713 34.59 20.49 -33.65
CA GLY A 713 35.57 21.08 -32.72
C GLY A 713 35.36 22.52 -32.22
N ALA A 714 34.12 22.94 -31.94
CA ALA A 714 33.76 24.08 -31.08
C ALA A 714 32.24 24.03 -30.86
N TRP A 715 31.73 24.58 -29.74
CA TRP A 715 30.29 24.74 -29.57
C TRP A 715 29.76 25.73 -30.61
N THR A 716 28.80 25.32 -31.41
CA THR A 716 28.02 26.20 -32.28
C THR A 716 26.61 26.31 -31.70
N GLY A 717 26.29 27.47 -31.13
CA GLY A 717 24.93 27.87 -30.77
C GLY A 717 24.28 28.69 -31.88
N ASN A 718 22.98 28.92 -31.77
CA ASN A 718 22.27 29.84 -32.65
C ASN A 718 22.81 31.25 -32.41
N TYR A 719 23.28 31.86 -33.48
CA TYR A 719 23.71 33.25 -33.57
C TYR A 719 22.83 33.85 -34.64
N ASP A 720 22.27 35.04 -34.41
CA ASP A 720 21.64 35.76 -35.51
C ASP A 720 22.69 35.99 -36.61
N ILE A 721 22.22 36.14 -37.85
CA ILE A 721 23.09 36.60 -38.95
C ILE A 721 23.73 37.93 -38.52
N GLY A 722 25.00 37.89 -38.12
CA GLY A 722 25.76 39.05 -37.69
C GLY A 722 26.51 38.91 -36.35
N ASP A 723 26.21 37.92 -35.51
CA ASP A 723 26.89 37.81 -34.22
C ASP A 723 28.30 37.21 -34.36
N SER A 724 29.25 37.81 -33.65
CA SER A 724 30.61 37.30 -33.50
C SER A 724 30.72 36.45 -32.23
N LEU A 725 31.22 35.21 -32.38
CA LEU A 725 31.61 34.34 -31.26
C LEU A 725 32.50 35.11 -30.27
N PRO A 726 32.27 35.01 -28.95
CA PRO A 726 33.32 35.36 -28.01
C PRO A 726 34.54 34.49 -28.30
N ALA A 727 35.70 35.13 -28.46
CA ALA A 727 36.96 34.41 -28.59
C ALA A 727 37.10 33.44 -27.40
N VAL A 728 37.60 32.22 -27.66
CA VAL A 728 37.85 31.19 -26.65
C VAL A 728 38.51 31.83 -25.42
N GLY A 729 37.74 31.95 -24.34
CA GLY A 729 38.08 32.73 -23.15
C GLY A 729 37.20 32.31 -21.98
N THR A 730 37.66 32.58 -20.76
CA THR A 730 37.14 32.08 -19.47
C THR A 730 35.80 32.71 -19.05
N GLY A 731 34.82 32.80 -19.96
CA GLY A 731 33.50 33.37 -19.71
C GLY A 731 32.36 32.37 -19.98
N PRO A 732 31.18 32.57 -19.36
CA PRO A 732 29.99 31.77 -19.63
C PRO A 732 29.56 31.86 -21.11
N VAL A 733 29.11 30.73 -21.67
CA VAL A 733 28.52 30.66 -23.02
C VAL A 733 27.01 30.81 -22.89
N TRP A 734 26.46 31.82 -23.57
CA TRP A 734 25.03 32.13 -23.57
C TRP A 734 24.45 31.85 -24.95
N THR A 735 23.26 31.25 -24.98
CA THR A 735 22.31 31.38 -26.09
C THR A 735 21.22 32.32 -25.60
N ASN A 736 21.31 33.61 -25.93
CA ASN A 736 20.38 34.63 -25.46
C ASN A 736 19.31 34.86 -26.53
N PHE A 737 18.05 34.98 -26.13
CA PHE A 737 16.95 35.35 -27.00
C PHE A 737 16.53 36.80 -26.68
N ASN A 738 16.03 37.53 -27.68
CA ASN A 738 15.54 38.88 -27.48
C ASN A 738 14.15 38.86 -26.81
N ALA A 739 13.81 39.93 -26.10
CA ALA A 739 12.48 40.13 -25.52
C ALA A 739 11.43 40.25 -26.65
N SER A 740 10.86 39.12 -27.06
CA SER A 740 9.74 38.88 -28.01
C SER A 740 9.88 37.54 -28.75
N ASP A 741 11.02 36.84 -28.62
CA ASP A 741 11.22 35.55 -29.27
C ASP A 741 10.30 34.49 -28.64
N THR A 742 9.33 34.04 -29.43
CA THR A 742 8.43 32.94 -29.05
C THR A 742 9.00 31.65 -29.64
N LEU A 743 9.54 30.75 -28.81
CA LEU A 743 9.83 29.37 -29.21
C LEU A 743 8.49 28.64 -29.35
N THR A 744 7.86 28.82 -30.50
CA THR A 744 6.70 27.99 -30.89
C THR A 744 7.22 26.71 -31.53
N PRO A 745 6.56 25.56 -31.29
CA PRO A 745 6.93 24.27 -31.87
C PRO A 745 7.14 24.33 -33.39
#